data_AF-A0A954QHQ8-F1
#
_entry.id   AF-A0A954QHQ8-F1
#
_cell.length_a   1.000
_cell.length_b   1.000
_cell.length_c   1.000
_cell.angle_alpha   90.00
_cell.angle_beta   90.00
_cell.angle_gamma   90.00
#
_symmetry.space_group_name_H-M   'P 1'
#
loop_
_entity.id
_entity.type
_entity.pdbx_description
1 polymer ?
#
loop_
_entity_poly.entity_id
_entity_poly.type
_entity_poly.pdbx_seq_one_letter_code
_entity_poly.pdbx_strand_id
1 'polypeptide(L)'
;MSLSPTTQSTASEVLAYDKGWAAINRLIRAGRSFSGRERNCCFLNLGGPRFATVSAALDVDLPDDSRGLALTDWDGDGRVDLWMTNRNGPRVRFLKNEYATEYHFLALRLVGTQSNRDAIGARVEVHLSNTPQPLIKTLAGGNGYISQSSKTLHFGLGPATHIDRIVVHWPGAESETFNAASLQVDQRYSLVQGAGRTDVLPLARRGPWTPHAAAEPTLPLTDRVVLLQPALVPHELSIQSLQGESRPLAQPLPGSRGTLVNLWATWCSNCLRELDEWSHERQSLEQAGLHVINVCVDEPTDDRVADLQRIAEFSAQLNLPFEVTVGDVQVVEALNVFQRAFIGRQSDLPLPSSFLIDAEGRLAVIYKGPVSAAQVVDDAKLLGADRETIFAGAIPFGGQWLERPPVTSGRMAAVAFIEQGYTTIAEQYARQLLQTSGSRDPSVASDAANDPANAANATAAVEPDDTVSLRHLLGAVLFDRQDFAGAREQYLLALELAPHNRDVRQELARTCLRLDQFAEASQHLNVLLEEQPADSELWAELGRIQLRQADRSAAIASLQRSLQLKSRPDVRFELANALRDHKQYADAEVAYRQVMREVPSPVVLNNLAWMLATAADEGTRNAEQAIALAEQAALSTRRGSAKILGTLAAAHAANGEFELAVRILDEAILLAEQQDTTLVPELTSRRSEYQQRRATRE
;
A
#
# COMPACT_ATOMS: atom_id res chain seq x y z
N MET A 1 -5.81 -3.38 15.49
CA MET A 1 -4.81 -3.39 14.39
C MET A 1 -3.58 -4.11 14.88
N SER A 2 -2.96 -4.96 14.06
CA SER A 2 -1.65 -5.54 14.38
C SER A 2 -0.64 -4.42 14.59
N LEU A 3 0.32 -4.63 15.50
CA LEU A 3 1.45 -3.72 15.65
C LEU A 3 2.20 -3.65 14.31
N SER A 4 2.57 -2.45 13.88
CA SER A 4 3.44 -2.29 12.72
C SER A 4 4.71 -3.11 12.89
N PRO A 5 5.25 -3.71 11.82
CA PRO A 5 6.49 -4.46 11.90
C PRO A 5 7.59 -3.57 12.50
N THR A 6 8.41 -4.16 13.35
CA THR A 6 9.58 -3.48 13.91
C THR A 6 10.83 -3.90 13.14
N THR A 7 11.96 -3.25 13.39
CA THR A 7 13.28 -3.66 12.84
C THR A 7 13.72 -5.07 13.30
N GLN A 8 12.98 -5.68 14.22
CA GLN A 8 13.19 -7.05 14.70
C GLN A 8 12.22 -8.05 14.06
N SER A 9 11.20 -7.59 13.34
CA SER A 9 10.23 -8.46 12.69
C SER A 9 10.86 -9.28 11.58
N THR A 10 10.45 -10.54 11.47
CA THR A 10 10.86 -11.43 10.39
C THR A 10 10.20 -11.01 9.07
N ALA A 11 10.81 -11.36 7.93
CA ALA A 11 10.23 -11.09 6.61
C ALA A 11 8.81 -11.67 6.46
N SER A 12 8.52 -12.83 7.07
CA SER A 12 7.19 -13.42 7.04
C SER A 12 6.16 -12.61 7.83
N GLU A 13 6.55 -11.99 8.95
CA GLU A 13 5.67 -11.12 9.73
C GLU A 13 5.38 -9.81 9.00
N VAL A 14 6.39 -9.24 8.33
CA VAL A 14 6.23 -8.06 7.47
C VAL A 14 5.24 -8.37 6.33
N LEU A 15 5.44 -9.47 5.62
CA LEU A 15 4.55 -9.88 4.54
C LEU A 15 3.10 -10.12 5.00
N ALA A 16 2.93 -10.74 6.17
CA ALA A 16 1.60 -10.94 6.75
C ALA A 16 0.92 -9.60 7.12
N TYR A 17 1.69 -8.66 7.67
CA TYR A 17 1.21 -7.31 7.96
C TYR A 17 0.76 -6.58 6.69
N ASP A 18 1.57 -6.59 5.63
CA ASP A 18 1.26 -5.90 4.37
C ASP A 18 -0.01 -6.44 3.72
N LYS A 19 -0.18 -7.78 3.70
CA LYS A 19 -1.40 -8.43 3.23
C LYS A 19 -2.62 -8.01 4.05
N GLY A 20 -2.49 -7.96 5.38
CA GLY A 20 -3.55 -7.50 6.28
C GLY A 20 -3.91 -6.03 6.05
N TRP A 21 -2.91 -5.17 5.87
CA TRP A 21 -3.08 -3.76 5.58
C TRP A 21 -3.77 -3.51 4.23
N ALA A 22 -3.35 -4.23 3.18
CA ALA A 22 -4.00 -4.18 1.86
C ALA A 22 -5.46 -4.61 1.92
N ALA A 23 -5.77 -5.69 2.64
CA ALA A 23 -7.13 -6.17 2.83
C ALA A 23 -8.02 -5.15 3.57
N ILE A 24 -7.52 -4.54 4.65
CA ILE A 24 -8.22 -3.50 5.41
C ILE A 24 -8.50 -2.29 4.50
N ASN A 25 -7.50 -1.83 3.75
CA ASN A 25 -7.67 -0.71 2.81
C ASN A 25 -8.71 -1.00 1.72
N ARG A 26 -8.75 -2.24 1.21
CA ARG A 26 -9.77 -2.67 0.25
C ARG A 26 -11.18 -2.57 0.84
N LEU A 27 -11.39 -3.08 2.06
CA LEU A 27 -12.68 -2.98 2.75
C LEU A 27 -13.10 -1.53 2.96
N ILE A 28 -12.18 -0.70 3.42
CA ILE A 28 -12.34 0.75 3.60
C ILE A 28 -12.78 1.44 2.30
N ARG A 29 -12.09 1.18 1.19
CA ARG A 29 -12.39 1.78 -0.13
C ARG A 29 -13.74 1.31 -0.67
N ALA A 30 -14.14 0.08 -0.32
CA ALA A 30 -15.48 -0.47 -0.58
C ALA A 30 -16.58 0.07 0.38
N GLY A 31 -16.27 1.12 1.15
CA GLY A 31 -17.22 1.78 2.05
C GLY A 31 -17.50 1.02 3.34
N ARG A 32 -16.68 0.03 3.71
CA ARG A 32 -16.78 -0.61 5.03
C ARG A 32 -16.17 0.27 6.11
N SER A 33 -16.64 0.06 7.33
CA SER A 33 -16.16 0.72 8.54
C SER A 33 -14.78 0.19 8.96
N PHE A 34 -13.97 1.04 9.61
CA PHE A 34 -12.68 0.65 10.17
C PHE A 34 -12.80 -0.30 11.37
N SER A 35 -13.88 -0.14 12.16
CA SER A 35 -14.07 -0.85 13.44
C SER A 35 -15.52 -1.31 13.66
N GLY A 36 -16.32 -1.38 12.60
CA GLY A 36 -17.73 -1.76 12.67
C GLY A 36 -18.63 -0.64 13.18
N ARG A 37 -19.28 -0.84 14.33
CA ARG A 37 -20.16 0.12 15.03
C ARG A 37 -19.53 0.57 16.35
N GLU A 38 -18.23 0.87 16.32
CA GLU A 38 -17.54 1.47 17.47
C GLU A 38 -18.25 2.76 17.85
N ARG A 39 -18.66 2.88 19.12
CA ARG A 39 -19.49 3.98 19.57
C ARG A 39 -18.62 5.18 19.97
N ASN A 40 -19.13 6.35 19.66
CA ASN A 40 -18.50 7.61 20.04
C ASN A 40 -18.43 7.76 21.57
N CYS A 41 -17.27 8.21 22.05
CA CYS A 41 -17.02 8.34 23.49
C CYS A 41 -16.79 9.81 23.89
N CYS A 42 -17.43 10.23 24.98
CA CYS A 42 -17.18 11.51 25.63
C CYS A 42 -16.85 11.29 27.11
N PHE A 43 -15.73 11.87 27.54
CA PHE A 43 -15.18 11.68 28.87
C PHE A 43 -15.14 13.03 29.61
N LEU A 44 -15.87 13.11 30.71
CA LEU A 44 -15.85 14.25 31.62
C LEU A 44 -14.67 14.12 32.59
N ASN A 45 -13.78 15.11 32.62
CA ASN A 45 -12.73 15.19 33.63
C ASN A 45 -13.34 15.52 35.00
N LEU A 46 -13.03 14.72 36.02
CA LEU A 46 -13.55 14.87 37.39
C LEU A 46 -12.69 15.78 38.29
N GLY A 47 -11.83 16.62 37.71
CA GLY A 47 -10.93 17.53 38.43
C GLY A 47 -9.64 16.88 38.94
N GLY A 48 -9.29 15.70 38.43
CA GLY A 48 -8.12 14.92 38.83
C GLY A 48 -7.67 13.95 37.72
N PRO A 49 -7.00 12.83 38.03
CA PRO A 49 -6.50 11.91 37.01
C PRO A 49 -7.59 10.99 36.42
N ARG A 50 -8.85 11.14 36.87
CA ARG A 50 -9.96 10.26 36.50
C ARG A 50 -10.97 10.98 35.62
N PHE A 51 -11.57 10.20 34.73
CA PHE A 51 -12.64 10.63 33.84
C PHE A 51 -13.88 9.75 34.03
N ALA A 52 -15.06 10.32 33.86
CA ALA A 52 -16.31 9.58 33.75
C ALA A 52 -16.80 9.57 32.30
N THR A 53 -17.32 8.44 31.82
CA THR A 53 -18.02 8.41 30.54
C THR A 53 -19.37 9.13 30.67
N VAL A 54 -19.63 10.08 29.79
CA VAL A 54 -20.88 10.84 29.72
C VAL A 54 -21.52 10.77 28.32
N SER A 55 -21.03 9.86 27.46
CA SER A 55 -21.46 9.76 26.06
C SER A 55 -22.96 9.64 25.90
N ALA A 56 -23.59 8.74 26.66
CA ALA A 56 -25.03 8.52 26.60
C ALA A 56 -25.83 9.70 27.17
N ALA A 57 -25.30 10.37 28.20
CA ALA A 57 -25.97 11.51 28.82
C ALA A 57 -25.96 12.77 27.93
N LEU A 58 -25.03 12.85 26.98
CA LEU A 58 -24.90 13.96 26.02
C LEU A 58 -25.43 13.59 24.63
N ASP A 59 -26.10 12.42 24.47
CA ASP A 59 -26.56 11.89 23.19
C ASP A 59 -25.48 11.80 22.10
N VAL A 60 -24.23 11.63 22.52
CA VAL A 60 -23.09 11.42 21.62
C VAL A 60 -22.69 9.96 21.52
N ASP A 61 -23.36 9.02 22.20
CA ASP A 61 -23.14 7.56 22.11
C ASP A 61 -23.72 6.93 20.82
N LEU A 62 -23.33 7.52 19.68
CA LEU A 62 -23.79 7.11 18.36
C LEU A 62 -23.03 5.85 17.90
N PRO A 63 -23.70 4.87 17.28
CA PRO A 63 -23.07 3.68 16.69
C PRO A 63 -22.40 3.97 15.32
N ASP A 64 -22.07 5.23 15.07
CA ASP A 64 -21.49 5.73 13.83
C ASP A 64 -19.95 5.63 13.92
N ASP A 65 -19.31 5.00 12.93
CA ASP A 65 -17.86 4.92 12.74
C ASP A 65 -17.31 6.31 12.36
N SER A 66 -17.19 7.15 13.37
CA SER A 66 -16.80 8.55 13.27
C SER A 66 -15.27 8.66 13.32
N ARG A 67 -14.69 9.45 12.41
CA ARG A 67 -13.23 9.58 12.31
C ARG A 67 -12.72 11.01 12.32
N GLY A 68 -13.54 11.97 11.90
CA GLY A 68 -13.26 13.40 12.02
C GLY A 68 -14.21 14.04 13.02
N LEU A 69 -13.69 14.94 13.86
CA LEU A 69 -14.45 15.75 14.81
C LEU A 69 -13.90 17.18 14.78
N ALA A 70 -14.77 18.15 14.47
CA ALA A 70 -14.45 19.56 14.53
C ALA A 70 -15.36 20.27 15.53
N LEU A 71 -14.75 20.93 16.50
CA LEU A 71 -15.44 21.76 17.48
C LEU A 71 -15.61 23.17 16.95
N THR A 72 -16.81 23.73 17.09
CA THR A 72 -17.10 25.12 16.72
C THR A 72 -18.26 25.66 17.53
N ASP A 73 -18.29 26.96 17.77
CA ASP A 73 -19.52 27.67 18.17
C ASP A 73 -20.14 28.22 16.87
N TRP A 74 -21.03 27.44 16.25
CA TRP A 74 -21.46 27.64 14.86
C TRP A 74 -22.40 28.84 14.70
N ASP A 75 -23.31 29.02 15.66
CA ASP A 75 -24.26 30.13 15.71
C ASP A 75 -23.85 31.26 16.67
N GLY A 76 -22.68 31.13 17.31
CA GLY A 76 -22.06 32.19 18.08
C GLY A 76 -22.75 32.45 19.42
N ASP A 77 -23.37 31.44 20.01
CA ASP A 77 -24.14 31.56 21.24
C ASP A 77 -23.38 31.13 22.51
N GLY A 78 -22.09 30.81 22.36
CA GLY A 78 -21.21 30.40 23.45
C GLY A 78 -21.34 28.93 23.86
N ARG A 79 -22.12 28.14 23.12
CA ARG A 79 -22.16 26.68 23.28
C ARG A 79 -21.38 26.04 22.15
N VAL A 80 -20.48 25.13 22.50
CA VAL A 80 -19.66 24.43 21.52
C VAL A 80 -20.49 23.32 20.87
N ASP A 81 -20.66 23.41 19.56
CA ASP A 81 -21.24 22.43 18.65
C ASP A 81 -20.18 21.49 18.06
N LEU A 82 -20.66 20.39 17.47
CA LEU A 82 -19.82 19.36 16.88
C LEU A 82 -20.17 19.13 15.41
N TRP A 83 -19.15 19.14 14.55
CA TRP A 83 -19.22 18.55 13.22
C TRP A 83 -18.45 17.24 13.22
N MET A 84 -19.06 16.20 12.65
CA MET A 84 -18.50 14.86 12.62
C MET A 84 -18.57 14.29 11.21
N THR A 85 -17.56 13.51 10.83
CA THR A 85 -17.58 12.74 9.58
C THR A 85 -17.64 11.26 9.87
N ASN A 86 -18.59 10.56 9.25
CA ASN A 86 -18.86 9.15 9.51
C ASN A 86 -18.60 8.29 8.26
N ARG A 87 -18.23 7.04 8.48
CA ARG A 87 -18.06 6.03 7.42
C ARG A 87 -19.32 5.23 7.14
N ASN A 88 -20.05 4.85 8.19
CA ASN A 88 -21.21 3.95 8.15
C ASN A 88 -22.55 4.64 8.50
N GLY A 89 -22.51 5.96 8.75
CA GLY A 89 -23.68 6.81 8.99
C GLY A 89 -23.74 7.95 7.96
N PRO A 90 -24.58 8.99 8.17
CA PRO A 90 -24.55 10.18 7.33
C PRO A 90 -23.12 10.71 7.22
N ARG A 91 -22.64 10.96 5.99
CA ARG A 91 -21.24 11.31 5.72
C ARG A 91 -20.76 12.48 6.58
N VAL A 92 -21.65 13.44 6.82
CA VAL A 92 -21.45 14.56 7.72
C VAL A 92 -22.62 14.60 8.70
N ARG A 93 -22.33 14.75 9.99
CA ARG A 93 -23.32 14.97 11.04
C ARG A 93 -22.99 16.27 11.77
N PHE A 94 -24.01 17.08 12.01
CA PHE A 94 -23.93 18.26 12.85
C PHE A 94 -24.70 17.98 14.14
N LEU A 95 -24.06 18.19 15.29
CA LEU A 95 -24.69 18.11 16.61
C LEU A 95 -24.67 19.52 17.20
N LYS A 96 -25.85 20.14 17.22
CA LYS A 96 -26.05 21.45 17.83
C LYS A 96 -26.17 21.29 19.34
N ASN A 97 -25.44 22.10 20.10
CA ASN A 97 -25.52 22.09 21.55
C ASN A 97 -26.67 22.98 22.05
N GLU A 98 -27.74 22.34 22.54
CA GLU A 98 -28.92 23.02 23.08
C GLU A 98 -28.99 22.95 24.61
N TYR A 99 -27.89 22.57 25.28
CA TYR A 99 -27.87 22.48 26.73
C TYR A 99 -28.01 23.87 27.36
N ALA A 100 -29.15 24.12 28.01
CA ALA A 100 -29.41 25.34 28.73
C ALA A 100 -28.48 25.47 29.94
N THR A 101 -27.85 26.64 30.10
CA THR A 101 -26.86 26.89 31.15
C THR A 101 -26.97 28.31 31.67
N GLU A 102 -26.75 28.50 32.97
CA GLU A 102 -26.58 29.80 33.62
C GLU A 102 -25.11 30.24 33.66
N TYR A 103 -24.19 29.39 33.20
CA TYR A 103 -22.76 29.66 33.17
C TYR A 103 -22.35 30.51 31.97
N HIS A 104 -21.26 31.25 32.17
CA HIS A 104 -20.75 32.22 31.22
C HIS A 104 -19.63 31.68 30.34
N PHE A 105 -19.38 32.34 29.21
CA PHE A 105 -18.30 32.00 28.29
C PHE A 105 -17.44 33.18 27.87
N LEU A 106 -16.29 32.87 27.25
CA LEU A 106 -15.43 33.81 26.55
C LEU A 106 -14.87 33.13 25.30
N ALA A 107 -15.01 33.79 24.14
CA ALA A 107 -14.48 33.30 22.87
C ALA A 107 -13.42 34.25 22.31
N LEU A 108 -12.23 33.74 21.99
CA LEU A 108 -11.10 34.57 21.53
C LEU A 108 -10.61 34.12 20.16
N ARG A 109 -10.59 35.05 19.20
CA ARG A 109 -9.87 34.91 17.93
C ARG A 109 -8.56 35.69 18.03
N LEU A 110 -7.46 35.06 17.67
CA LEU A 110 -6.14 35.68 17.71
C LEU A 110 -5.69 36.03 16.29
N VAL A 111 -5.01 37.16 16.14
CA VAL A 111 -4.41 37.59 14.87
C VAL A 111 -2.97 38.00 15.13
N GLY A 112 -2.03 37.21 14.61
CA GLY A 112 -0.60 37.52 14.67
C GLY A 112 -0.22 38.60 13.66
N THR A 113 0.69 39.48 14.04
CA THR A 113 1.26 40.54 13.18
C THR A 113 2.77 40.39 13.05
N GLN A 114 3.43 39.95 14.13
CA GLN A 114 4.85 39.56 14.16
C GLN A 114 5.00 38.03 14.18
N SER A 115 4.11 37.32 14.87
CA SER A 115 3.99 35.87 14.78
C SER A 115 3.29 35.46 13.47
N ASN A 116 3.20 34.15 13.19
CA ASN A 116 2.36 33.67 12.08
C ASN A 116 0.94 34.25 12.18
N ARG A 117 0.32 34.60 11.03
CA ARG A 117 -0.93 35.38 10.97
C ARG A 117 -2.09 34.74 11.72
N ASP A 118 -2.10 33.42 11.77
CA ASP A 118 -3.11 32.61 12.46
C ASP A 118 -2.81 32.41 13.96
N ALA A 119 -1.69 32.94 14.46
CA ALA A 119 -1.21 32.81 15.84
C ALA A 119 -1.12 31.36 16.33
N ILE A 120 -0.88 30.40 15.44
CA ILE A 120 -0.72 28.98 15.77
C ILE A 120 0.46 28.82 16.73
N GLY A 121 0.20 28.17 17.87
CA GLY A 121 1.12 28.00 18.99
C GLY A 121 0.90 28.99 20.14
N ALA A 122 0.07 30.03 19.96
CA ALA A 122 -0.17 31.01 21.02
C ALA A 122 -0.84 30.37 22.23
N ARG A 123 -0.36 30.70 23.43
CA ARG A 123 -0.95 30.25 24.71
C ARG A 123 -1.68 31.41 25.34
N VAL A 124 -2.96 31.20 25.67
CA VAL A 124 -3.80 32.20 26.32
C VAL A 124 -4.12 31.78 27.74
N GLU A 125 -3.94 32.70 28.67
CA GLU A 125 -4.36 32.59 30.06
C GLU A 125 -5.48 33.58 30.35
N VAL A 126 -6.59 33.07 30.87
CA VAL A 126 -7.72 33.88 31.33
C VAL A 126 -7.73 33.84 32.85
N HIS A 127 -7.52 34.99 33.48
CA HIS A 127 -7.51 35.15 34.93
C HIS A 127 -8.89 35.64 35.39
N LEU A 128 -9.51 34.91 36.33
CA LEU A 128 -10.84 35.20 36.88
C LEU A 128 -10.71 35.55 38.36
N SER A 129 -11.56 36.45 38.85
CA SER A 129 -11.47 36.96 40.22
C SER A 129 -11.70 35.90 41.30
N ASN A 130 -12.36 34.79 40.94
CA ASN A 130 -12.90 33.80 41.87
C ASN A 130 -12.04 32.52 41.93
N THR A 131 -10.97 32.43 41.15
CA THR A 131 -10.15 31.21 41.03
C THR A 131 -8.66 31.54 41.10
N PRO A 132 -7.87 30.84 41.92
CA PRO A 132 -6.45 31.13 42.08
C PRO A 132 -5.60 30.75 40.86
N GLN A 133 -6.11 29.88 39.99
CA GLN A 133 -5.39 29.41 38.79
C GLN A 133 -6.09 29.94 37.54
N PRO A 134 -5.35 30.40 36.52
CA PRO A 134 -5.94 30.84 35.27
C PRO A 134 -6.48 29.65 34.46
N LEU A 135 -7.49 29.92 33.63
CA LEU A 135 -7.88 29.00 32.56
C LEU A 135 -6.88 29.13 31.42
N ILE A 136 -6.35 28.01 30.93
CA ILE A 136 -5.27 28.02 29.94
C ILE A 136 -5.69 27.23 28.71
N LYS A 137 -5.51 27.82 27.53
CA LYS A 137 -5.62 27.11 26.25
C LYS A 137 -4.53 27.52 25.28
N THR A 138 -4.16 26.61 24.40
CA THR A 138 -3.20 26.84 23.32
C THR A 138 -3.91 26.74 21.99
N LEU A 139 -3.66 27.68 21.08
CA LEU A 139 -4.17 27.63 19.72
C LEU A 139 -3.34 26.65 18.89
N ALA A 140 -3.94 25.51 18.53
CA ALA A 140 -3.30 24.49 17.72
C ALA A 140 -3.66 24.62 16.23
N GLY A 141 -2.70 24.29 15.36
CA GLY A 141 -2.92 24.04 13.94
C GLY A 141 -2.74 22.54 13.69
N GLY A 142 -3.79 21.87 13.23
CA GLY A 142 -3.90 20.41 13.20
C GLY A 142 -4.36 19.86 14.55
N ASN A 143 -5.67 19.83 14.81
CA ASN A 143 -6.23 19.13 15.97
C ASN A 143 -7.36 18.18 15.56
N GLY A 144 -7.34 16.97 16.12
CA GLY A 144 -8.21 15.86 15.68
C GLY A 144 -7.58 15.02 14.56
N TYR A 145 -8.17 13.87 14.27
CA TYR A 145 -7.77 13.03 13.14
C TYR A 145 -8.53 13.50 11.88
N ILE A 146 -7.83 13.72 10.76
CA ILE A 146 -8.40 14.15 9.45
C ILE A 146 -9.42 15.30 9.53
N SER A 147 -9.26 16.20 10.51
CA SER A 147 -10.19 17.30 10.83
C SER A 147 -9.44 18.46 11.47
N GLN A 148 -10.10 19.61 11.59
CA GLN A 148 -9.58 20.80 12.25
C GLN A 148 -10.73 21.53 12.92
N SER A 149 -10.62 21.79 14.22
CA SER A 149 -11.58 22.62 14.95
C SER A 149 -11.39 24.10 14.63
N SER A 150 -12.39 24.92 14.97
CA SER A 150 -12.30 26.38 14.87
C SER A 150 -11.04 26.92 15.54
N LYS A 151 -10.40 27.94 14.92
CA LYS A 151 -9.28 28.70 15.50
C LYS A 151 -9.70 29.62 16.65
N THR A 152 -10.97 29.62 17.03
CA THR A 152 -11.49 30.40 18.15
C THR A 152 -11.28 29.63 19.45
N LEU A 153 -10.52 30.20 20.39
CA LEU A 153 -10.35 29.63 21.72
C LEU A 153 -11.59 29.90 22.56
N HIS A 154 -12.28 28.82 22.93
CA HIS A 154 -13.49 28.88 23.76
C HIS A 154 -13.18 28.55 25.22
N PHE A 155 -13.53 29.44 26.14
CA PHE A 155 -13.40 29.26 27.58
C PHE A 155 -14.78 29.24 28.23
N GLY A 156 -15.09 28.17 28.96
CA GLY A 156 -16.22 28.19 29.90
C GLY A 156 -15.75 28.83 31.20
N LEU A 157 -16.44 29.88 31.65
CA LEU A 157 -16.09 30.66 32.83
C LEU A 157 -16.83 30.20 34.09
N GLY A 158 -17.73 29.22 33.95
CA GLY A 158 -18.59 28.78 35.05
C GLY A 158 -19.47 29.94 35.55
N PRO A 159 -19.65 30.11 36.86
CA PRO A 159 -20.46 31.20 37.43
C PRO A 159 -19.73 32.55 37.47
N ALA A 160 -18.51 32.66 36.95
CA ALA A 160 -17.75 33.91 37.01
C ALA A 160 -18.38 34.96 36.08
N THR A 161 -18.71 36.12 36.63
CA THR A 161 -19.29 37.27 35.90
C THR A 161 -18.25 38.33 35.54
N HIS A 162 -16.98 38.13 35.92
CA HIS A 162 -15.89 39.08 35.71
C HIS A 162 -14.59 38.39 35.26
N ILE A 163 -13.85 39.05 34.36
CA ILE A 163 -12.54 38.63 33.86
C ILE A 163 -11.53 39.70 34.27
N ASP A 164 -10.51 39.32 35.05
CA ASP A 164 -9.51 40.27 35.56
C ASP A 164 -8.55 40.71 34.46
N ARG A 165 -8.05 39.74 33.70
CA ARG A 165 -7.14 39.95 32.57
C ARG A 165 -7.01 38.71 31.70
N ILE A 166 -6.59 38.94 30.47
CA ILE A 166 -6.16 37.91 29.53
C ILE A 166 -4.68 38.14 29.23
N VAL A 167 -3.86 37.09 29.32
CA VAL A 167 -2.47 37.12 28.87
C VAL A 167 -2.35 36.26 27.62
N VAL A 168 -1.87 36.83 26.53
CA VAL A 168 -1.56 36.10 25.31
C VAL A 168 -0.05 35.99 25.19
N HIS A 169 0.46 34.77 25.28
CA HIS A 169 1.85 34.44 24.98
C HIS A 169 1.96 34.12 23.50
N TRP A 170 2.49 35.06 22.72
CA TRP A 170 2.60 34.95 21.27
C TRP A 170 3.82 34.09 20.86
N PRO A 171 3.71 33.24 19.83
CA PRO A 171 4.84 32.44 19.35
C PRO A 171 5.96 33.34 18.81
N GLY A 172 7.15 33.23 19.39
CA GLY A 172 8.34 33.97 18.93
C GLY A 172 8.29 35.48 19.19
N ALA A 173 7.38 35.95 20.04
CA ALA A 173 7.24 37.36 20.39
C ALA A 173 6.93 37.53 21.89
N GLU A 174 7.00 38.77 22.38
CA GLU A 174 6.68 39.08 23.77
C GLU A 174 5.20 38.85 24.07
N SER A 175 4.89 38.49 25.32
CA SER A 175 3.51 38.31 25.78
C SER A 175 2.79 39.64 25.94
N GLU A 176 1.49 39.64 25.65
CA GLU A 176 0.63 40.83 25.73
C GLU A 176 -0.48 40.61 26.76
N THR A 177 -0.78 41.64 27.55
CA THR A 177 -1.84 41.59 28.58
C THR A 177 -2.98 42.53 28.22
N PHE A 178 -4.20 41.99 28.23
CA PHE A 178 -5.46 42.71 28.01
C PHE A 178 -6.22 42.79 29.35
N ASN A 179 -6.55 44.00 29.79
CA ASN A 179 -7.07 44.26 31.14
C ASN A 179 -8.61 44.21 31.22
N ALA A 180 -9.14 44.01 32.43
CA ALA A 180 -10.58 43.92 32.74
C ALA A 180 -11.46 45.04 32.13
N ALA A 181 -10.96 46.28 32.04
CA ALA A 181 -11.75 47.42 31.58
C ALA A 181 -12.34 47.26 30.15
N SER A 182 -11.73 46.40 29.34
CA SER A 182 -12.14 46.11 27.95
C SER A 182 -12.75 44.72 27.77
N LEU A 183 -13.09 44.03 28.87
CA LEU A 183 -13.52 42.62 28.86
C LEU A 183 -14.86 42.45 29.59
N GLN A 184 -15.75 41.71 28.96
CA GLN A 184 -17.03 41.28 29.48
C GLN A 184 -17.18 39.78 29.23
N VAL A 185 -17.91 39.11 30.12
CA VAL A 185 -18.35 37.72 29.92
C VAL A 185 -19.42 37.65 28.83
N ASP A 186 -19.62 36.46 28.29
CA ASP A 186 -20.58 36.16 27.21
C ASP A 186 -20.31 36.94 25.91
N GLN A 187 -19.02 37.19 25.67
CA GLN A 187 -18.54 37.93 24.51
C GLN A 187 -17.51 37.16 23.71
N ARG A 188 -17.39 37.58 22.45
CA ARG A 188 -16.36 37.14 21.53
C ARG A 188 -15.44 38.31 21.18
N TYR A 189 -14.14 38.12 21.29
CA TYR A 189 -13.15 39.14 20.95
C TYR A 189 -12.20 38.67 19.84
N SER A 190 -11.76 39.62 19.03
CA SER A 190 -10.55 39.51 18.22
C SER A 190 -9.42 40.25 18.93
N LEU A 191 -8.34 39.54 19.24
CA LEU A 191 -7.12 40.08 19.83
C LEU A 191 -6.06 40.15 18.74
N VAL A 192 -5.62 41.36 18.41
CA VAL A 192 -4.60 41.61 17.38
C VAL A 192 -3.28 41.90 18.08
N GLN A 193 -2.25 41.13 17.76
CA GLN A 193 -0.93 41.24 18.38
C GLN A 193 -0.36 42.66 18.24
N GLY A 194 0.02 43.25 19.38
CA GLY A 194 0.65 44.56 19.48
C GLY A 194 -0.31 45.74 19.29
N ALA A 195 -1.62 45.49 19.13
CA ALA A 195 -2.62 46.55 19.01
C ALA A 195 -3.09 47.06 20.38
N GLY A 196 -2.89 46.29 21.46
CA GLY A 196 -3.31 46.65 22.81
C GLY A 196 -4.82 46.84 22.99
N ARG A 197 -5.64 46.40 22.03
CA ARG A 197 -7.09 46.57 22.02
C ARG A 197 -7.83 45.26 21.76
N THR A 198 -9.07 45.19 22.27
CA THR A 198 -9.99 44.08 22.07
C THR A 198 -11.12 44.52 21.14
N ASP A 199 -11.23 43.90 19.97
CA ASP A 199 -12.32 44.20 19.04
C ASP A 199 -13.45 43.18 19.26
N VAL A 200 -14.63 43.64 19.70
CA VAL A 200 -15.80 42.76 19.89
C VAL A 200 -16.24 42.21 18.53
N LEU A 201 -16.28 40.90 18.40
CA LEU A 201 -16.83 40.24 17.23
C LEU A 201 -18.35 40.09 17.41
N PRO A 202 -19.16 40.45 16.40
CA PRO A 202 -20.60 40.36 16.52
C PRO A 202 -21.05 38.92 16.78
N LEU A 203 -22.00 38.76 17.70
CA LEU A 203 -22.74 37.51 17.90
C LEU A 203 -23.62 37.30 16.68
N ALA A 204 -23.14 36.50 15.73
CA ALA A 204 -23.89 36.15 14.54
C ALA A 204 -24.99 35.14 14.89
N ARG A 205 -26.04 35.58 15.61
CA ARG A 205 -27.20 34.73 15.93
C ARG A 205 -27.84 34.27 14.63
N ARG A 206 -27.47 33.07 14.17
CA ARG A 206 -28.13 32.42 13.05
C ARG A 206 -29.56 32.09 13.49
N GLY A 207 -30.53 32.32 12.62
CA GLY A 207 -31.95 32.09 12.93
C GLY A 207 -32.22 30.64 13.36
N PRO A 208 -33.38 30.36 13.97
CA PRO A 208 -33.74 29.02 14.41
C PRO A 208 -33.61 28.02 13.25
N TRP A 209 -32.90 26.93 13.48
CA TRP A 209 -32.78 25.87 12.50
C TRP A 209 -34.03 25.02 12.59
N THR A 210 -34.86 25.03 11.54
CA THR A 210 -35.95 24.07 11.41
C THR A 210 -35.37 22.82 10.76
N PRO A 211 -35.16 21.72 11.51
CA PRO A 211 -34.76 20.46 10.90
C PRO A 211 -35.86 20.08 9.90
N HIS A 212 -35.53 20.15 8.62
CA HIS A 212 -36.33 19.45 7.63
C HIS A 212 -36.06 17.97 7.86
N ALA A 213 -37.11 17.14 7.90
CA ALA A 213 -36.91 15.71 7.76
C ALA A 213 -36.03 15.53 6.53
N ALA A 214 -34.80 15.06 6.72
CA ALA A 214 -33.94 14.75 5.60
C ALA A 214 -34.71 13.71 4.79
N ALA A 215 -35.21 14.10 3.62
CA ALA A 215 -35.57 13.10 2.63
C ALA A 215 -34.34 12.21 2.53
N GLU A 216 -34.52 10.89 2.61
CA GLU A 216 -33.41 10.00 2.31
C GLU A 216 -32.85 10.46 0.98
N PRO A 217 -31.57 10.88 0.92
CA PRO A 217 -31.02 11.36 -0.32
C PRO A 217 -31.19 10.22 -1.32
N THR A 218 -32.03 10.43 -2.33
CA THR A 218 -32.10 9.53 -3.47
C THR A 218 -30.74 9.60 -4.12
N LEU A 219 -29.91 8.58 -3.86
CA LEU A 219 -28.64 8.46 -4.54
C LEU A 219 -28.95 8.49 -6.04
N PRO A 220 -28.28 9.35 -6.82
CA PRO A 220 -28.48 9.35 -8.26
C PRO A 220 -28.22 7.93 -8.77
N LEU A 221 -29.08 7.46 -9.67
CA LEU A 221 -28.90 6.16 -10.33
C LEU A 221 -27.67 6.15 -11.25
N THR A 222 -27.00 7.30 -11.40
CA THR A 222 -26.00 7.58 -12.41
C THR A 222 -24.82 8.34 -11.81
N ASP A 223 -23.59 7.87 -12.05
CA ASP A 223 -22.36 8.63 -11.81
C ASP A 223 -21.65 8.88 -13.15
N ARG A 224 -21.26 10.13 -13.41
CA ARG A 224 -20.39 10.53 -14.53
C ARG A 224 -19.00 10.87 -13.99
N VAL A 225 -17.98 10.18 -14.47
CA VAL A 225 -16.59 10.35 -14.03
C VAL A 225 -15.71 10.67 -15.23
N VAL A 226 -15.28 11.91 -15.36
CA VAL A 226 -14.25 12.31 -16.32
C VAL A 226 -12.89 12.09 -15.66
N LEU A 227 -12.02 11.34 -16.33
CA LEU A 227 -10.67 11.16 -15.85
C LEU A 227 -9.88 12.44 -16.10
N LEU A 228 -9.22 12.95 -15.05
CA LEU A 228 -8.33 14.11 -15.14
C LEU A 228 -7.21 13.90 -16.17
N GLN A 229 -6.91 12.64 -16.47
CA GLN A 229 -6.02 12.22 -17.54
C GLN A 229 -6.59 10.96 -18.19
N PRO A 230 -6.76 10.95 -19.52
CA PRO A 230 -7.20 9.77 -20.22
C PRO A 230 -6.25 8.59 -19.97
N ALA A 231 -6.82 7.44 -19.59
CA ALA A 231 -6.06 6.27 -19.19
C ALA A 231 -6.07 5.23 -20.30
N LEU A 232 -4.89 4.79 -20.74
CA LEU A 232 -4.78 3.76 -21.77
C LEU A 232 -5.50 2.48 -21.33
N VAL A 233 -6.39 1.95 -22.15
CA VAL A 233 -7.13 0.71 -21.85
C VAL A 233 -6.25 -0.50 -22.19
N PRO A 234 -6.21 -1.55 -21.34
CA PRO A 234 -5.38 -2.73 -21.64
C PRO A 234 -5.81 -3.43 -22.93
N HIS A 235 -4.85 -3.76 -23.79
CA HIS A 235 -5.11 -4.44 -25.06
C HIS A 235 -5.59 -5.89 -24.90
N GLU A 236 -5.36 -6.49 -23.74
CA GLU A 236 -5.72 -7.86 -23.39
C GLU A 236 -7.23 -7.99 -23.12
N LEU A 237 -7.91 -6.87 -22.85
CA LEU A 237 -9.36 -6.87 -22.75
C LEU A 237 -9.94 -7.08 -24.15
N SER A 238 -10.49 -8.26 -24.39
CA SER A 238 -11.00 -8.64 -25.71
C SER A 238 -12.52 -8.81 -25.69
N ILE A 239 -13.18 -8.47 -26.79
CA ILE A 239 -14.60 -8.68 -27.00
C ILE A 239 -14.79 -9.58 -28.20
N GLN A 240 -15.89 -10.32 -28.20
CA GLN A 240 -16.22 -11.26 -29.26
C GLN A 240 -17.46 -10.80 -30.03
N SER A 241 -17.40 -10.79 -31.36
CA SER A 241 -18.56 -10.54 -32.20
C SER A 241 -19.59 -11.68 -32.08
N LEU A 242 -20.81 -11.43 -32.52
CA LEU A 242 -21.85 -12.48 -32.56
C LEU A 242 -21.52 -13.61 -33.55
N GLN A 243 -20.56 -13.39 -34.46
CA GLN A 243 -20.01 -14.41 -35.36
C GLN A 243 -18.84 -15.20 -34.75
N GLY A 244 -18.40 -14.84 -33.54
CA GLY A 244 -17.34 -15.53 -32.81
C GLY A 244 -15.94 -14.96 -32.99
N GLU A 245 -15.79 -13.85 -33.72
CA GLU A 245 -14.48 -13.20 -33.95
C GLU A 245 -14.07 -12.36 -32.74
N SER A 246 -12.83 -12.55 -32.24
CA SER A 246 -12.32 -11.81 -31.08
C SER A 246 -11.40 -10.66 -31.49
N ARG A 247 -11.51 -9.53 -30.79
CA ARG A 247 -10.65 -8.35 -30.97
C ARG A 247 -10.49 -7.55 -29.67
N PRO A 248 -9.44 -6.72 -29.52
CA PRO A 248 -9.30 -5.83 -28.36
C PRO A 248 -10.48 -4.86 -28.22
N LEU A 249 -10.93 -4.64 -26.99
CA LEU A 249 -12.05 -3.77 -26.61
C LEU A 249 -11.84 -2.33 -27.06
N ALA A 250 -10.62 -1.83 -26.86
CA ALA A 250 -10.22 -0.47 -27.18
C ALA A 250 -9.42 -0.38 -28.50
N GLN A 251 -9.68 -1.29 -29.45
CA GLN A 251 -9.03 -1.23 -30.76
C GLN A 251 -9.43 0.06 -31.49
N PRO A 252 -8.46 0.89 -31.94
CA PRO A 252 -8.74 2.06 -32.76
C PRO A 252 -9.55 1.71 -34.01
N LEU A 253 -10.63 2.46 -34.25
CA LEU A 253 -11.48 2.28 -35.43
C LEU A 253 -11.24 3.42 -36.43
N PRO A 254 -10.80 3.11 -37.68
CA PRO A 254 -10.53 4.13 -38.68
C PRO A 254 -11.72 5.05 -38.94
N GLY A 255 -11.48 6.35 -38.96
CA GLY A 255 -12.51 7.37 -39.22
C GLY A 255 -13.36 7.75 -38.02
N SER A 256 -13.16 7.12 -36.86
CA SER A 256 -13.83 7.49 -35.61
C SER A 256 -12.98 8.46 -34.79
N ARG A 257 -13.62 9.41 -34.10
CA ARG A 257 -13.01 10.24 -33.04
C ARG A 257 -12.82 9.45 -31.75
N GLY A 258 -13.66 8.44 -31.52
CA GLY A 258 -13.56 7.55 -30.37
C GLY A 258 -14.63 6.48 -30.35
N THR A 259 -14.57 5.62 -29.35
CA THR A 259 -15.47 4.49 -29.17
C THR A 259 -16.24 4.66 -27.87
N LEU A 260 -17.57 4.55 -27.96
CA LEU A 260 -18.44 4.40 -26.80
C LEU A 260 -18.70 2.91 -26.59
N VAL A 261 -18.06 2.34 -25.57
CA VAL A 261 -18.28 0.95 -25.14
C VAL A 261 -19.37 0.95 -24.10
N ASN A 262 -20.45 0.19 -24.32
CA ASN A 262 -21.54 0.05 -23.35
C ASN A 262 -21.68 -1.38 -22.86
N LEU A 263 -21.70 -1.57 -21.54
CA LEU A 263 -22.01 -2.84 -20.90
C LEU A 263 -23.51 -2.92 -20.63
N TRP A 264 -24.17 -3.93 -21.19
CA TRP A 264 -25.61 -4.12 -21.05
C TRP A 264 -25.98 -5.60 -20.86
N ALA A 265 -27.19 -5.85 -20.39
CA ALA A 265 -27.73 -7.22 -20.28
C ALA A 265 -29.17 -7.26 -20.77
N THR A 266 -29.59 -8.41 -21.28
CA THR A 266 -30.93 -8.59 -21.90
C THR A 266 -32.08 -8.41 -20.90
N TRP A 267 -31.81 -8.66 -19.62
CA TRP A 267 -32.76 -8.51 -18.51
C TRP A 267 -32.72 -7.13 -17.82
N CYS A 268 -31.82 -6.23 -18.23
CA CYS A 268 -31.61 -4.93 -17.60
C CYS A 268 -32.53 -3.85 -18.20
N SER A 269 -33.60 -3.49 -17.50
CA SER A 269 -34.59 -2.49 -17.97
C SER A 269 -34.00 -1.09 -18.22
N ASN A 270 -33.02 -0.68 -17.41
CA ASN A 270 -32.29 0.57 -17.61
C ASN A 270 -31.47 0.54 -18.90
N CYS A 271 -30.83 -0.59 -19.20
CA CYS A 271 -30.03 -0.78 -20.40
C CYS A 271 -30.91 -0.73 -21.65
N LEU A 272 -32.08 -1.37 -21.63
CA LEU A 272 -33.00 -1.36 -22.76
C LEU A 272 -33.52 0.05 -23.08
N ARG A 273 -33.79 0.87 -22.05
CA ARG A 273 -34.21 2.28 -22.24
C ARG A 273 -33.09 3.14 -22.83
N GLU A 274 -31.86 2.96 -22.36
CA GLU A 274 -30.70 3.67 -22.89
C GLU A 274 -30.43 3.29 -24.36
N LEU A 275 -30.46 2.00 -24.69
CA LEU A 275 -30.28 1.52 -26.05
C LEU A 275 -31.36 2.03 -27.00
N ASP A 276 -32.62 2.12 -26.55
CA ASP A 276 -33.73 2.70 -27.32
C ASP A 276 -33.49 4.20 -27.58
N GLU A 277 -33.12 4.98 -26.55
CA GLU A 277 -32.79 6.41 -26.71
C GLU A 277 -31.64 6.60 -27.71
N TRP A 278 -30.53 5.88 -27.54
CA TRP A 278 -29.38 6.00 -28.43
C TRP A 278 -29.69 5.57 -29.85
N SER A 279 -30.60 4.61 -30.04
CA SER A 279 -31.04 4.18 -31.37
C SER A 279 -31.77 5.31 -32.11
N HIS A 280 -32.58 6.09 -31.39
CA HIS A 280 -33.22 7.30 -31.93
C HIS A 280 -32.22 8.43 -32.19
N GLU A 281 -31.19 8.56 -31.33
CA GLU A 281 -30.13 9.58 -31.41
C GLU A 281 -28.88 9.13 -32.17
N ARG A 282 -28.98 8.06 -32.97
CA ARG A 282 -27.87 7.48 -33.73
C ARG A 282 -27.10 8.53 -34.54
N GLN A 283 -27.83 9.37 -35.27
CA GLN A 283 -27.22 10.38 -36.13
C GLN A 283 -26.41 11.39 -35.33
N SER A 284 -26.87 11.79 -34.14
CA SER A 284 -26.18 12.69 -33.23
C SER A 284 -24.86 12.09 -32.74
N LEU A 285 -24.87 10.81 -32.36
CA LEU A 285 -23.67 10.07 -31.92
C LEU A 285 -22.65 9.87 -33.06
N GLU A 286 -23.12 9.52 -34.27
CA GLU A 286 -22.25 9.38 -35.45
C GLU A 286 -21.66 10.73 -35.88
N GLN A 287 -22.43 11.82 -35.83
CA GLN A 287 -21.94 13.18 -36.13
C GLN A 287 -20.93 13.69 -35.11
N ALA A 288 -21.02 13.24 -33.86
CA ALA A 288 -20.00 13.46 -32.85
C ALA A 288 -18.70 12.66 -33.12
N GLY A 289 -18.71 11.80 -34.14
CA GLY A 289 -17.59 10.95 -34.54
C GLY A 289 -17.43 9.73 -33.64
N LEU A 290 -18.50 9.24 -33.01
CA LEU A 290 -18.43 8.08 -32.11
C LEU A 290 -18.84 6.79 -32.80
N HIS A 291 -18.08 5.73 -32.53
CA HIS A 291 -18.47 4.36 -32.81
C HIS A 291 -19.04 3.72 -31.54
N VAL A 292 -20.27 3.21 -31.58
CA VAL A 292 -20.92 2.60 -30.42
C VAL A 292 -20.79 1.07 -30.48
N ILE A 293 -20.27 0.47 -29.41
CA ILE A 293 -20.14 -0.97 -29.23
C ILE A 293 -20.93 -1.39 -27.99
N ASN A 294 -21.93 -2.25 -28.17
CA ASN A 294 -22.75 -2.76 -27.07
C ASN A 294 -22.29 -4.17 -26.68
N VAL A 295 -21.57 -4.26 -25.57
CA VAL A 295 -21.05 -5.51 -25.01
C VAL A 295 -22.11 -6.11 -24.09
N CYS A 296 -22.73 -7.21 -24.55
CA CYS A 296 -23.65 -7.99 -23.73
C CYS A 296 -22.87 -8.75 -22.66
N VAL A 297 -23.31 -8.63 -21.40
CA VAL A 297 -22.71 -9.25 -20.22
C VAL A 297 -23.67 -10.24 -19.54
N ASP A 298 -24.61 -10.79 -20.31
CA ASP A 298 -25.41 -11.94 -19.85
C ASP A 298 -24.48 -13.05 -19.37
N GLU A 299 -24.88 -13.71 -18.27
CA GLU A 299 -24.11 -14.83 -17.72
C GLU A 299 -24.02 -15.95 -18.76
N PRO A 300 -22.79 -16.39 -19.13
CA PRO A 300 -22.62 -17.41 -20.15
C PRO A 300 -23.06 -18.78 -19.62
N THR A 301 -23.68 -19.56 -20.49
CA THR A 301 -23.97 -20.97 -20.28
C THR A 301 -22.82 -21.85 -20.78
N ASP A 302 -22.90 -23.16 -20.54
CA ASP A 302 -21.92 -24.13 -21.08
C ASP A 302 -21.94 -24.20 -22.62
N ASP A 303 -23.02 -23.74 -23.28
CA ASP A 303 -23.16 -23.71 -24.73
C ASP A 303 -23.00 -22.29 -25.28
N ARG A 304 -21.74 -21.92 -25.54
CA ARG A 304 -21.40 -20.58 -26.04
C ARG A 304 -22.03 -20.25 -27.39
N VAL A 305 -22.26 -21.24 -28.26
CA VAL A 305 -22.87 -21.01 -29.59
C VAL A 305 -24.34 -20.65 -29.42
N ALA A 306 -25.06 -21.37 -28.55
CA ALA A 306 -26.45 -21.06 -28.22
C ALA A 306 -26.58 -19.66 -27.59
N ASP A 307 -25.65 -19.25 -26.74
CA ASP A 307 -25.64 -17.91 -26.15
C ASP A 307 -25.49 -16.81 -27.20
N LEU A 308 -24.52 -16.94 -28.11
CA LEU A 308 -24.31 -15.97 -29.18
C LEU A 308 -25.56 -15.84 -30.06
N GLN A 309 -26.20 -16.97 -30.39
CA GLN A 309 -27.42 -16.98 -31.20
C GLN A 309 -28.58 -16.29 -30.48
N ARG A 310 -28.81 -16.62 -29.20
CA ARG A 310 -29.87 -15.99 -28.38
C ARG A 310 -29.69 -14.47 -28.29
N ILE A 311 -28.45 -14.00 -28.09
CA ILE A 311 -28.15 -12.56 -28.02
C ILE A 311 -28.36 -11.90 -29.39
N ALA A 312 -27.99 -12.57 -30.47
CA ALA A 312 -28.21 -12.08 -31.83
C ALA A 312 -29.71 -11.93 -32.15
N GLU A 313 -30.51 -12.94 -31.82
CA GLU A 313 -31.98 -12.92 -32.00
C GLU A 313 -32.63 -11.79 -31.19
N PHE A 314 -32.23 -11.62 -29.93
CA PHE A 314 -32.75 -10.56 -29.08
C PHE A 314 -32.36 -9.16 -29.59
N SER A 315 -31.11 -8.99 -30.02
CA SER A 315 -30.62 -7.71 -30.58
C SER A 315 -31.32 -7.35 -31.88
N ALA A 316 -31.64 -8.34 -32.72
CA ALA A 316 -32.42 -8.15 -33.93
C ALA A 316 -33.86 -7.71 -33.64
N GLN A 317 -34.50 -8.24 -32.60
CA GLN A 317 -35.85 -7.82 -32.17
C GLN A 317 -35.89 -6.36 -31.73
N LEU A 318 -34.81 -5.87 -31.12
CA LEU A 318 -34.65 -4.47 -30.72
C LEU A 318 -34.29 -3.54 -31.88
N ASN A 319 -33.98 -4.07 -33.07
CA ASN A 319 -33.48 -3.30 -34.22
C ASN A 319 -32.29 -2.39 -33.87
N LEU A 320 -31.37 -2.88 -33.03
CA LEU A 320 -30.23 -2.07 -32.59
C LEU A 320 -29.36 -1.65 -33.79
N PRO A 321 -29.13 -0.34 -34.01
CA PRO A 321 -28.39 0.16 -35.17
C PRO A 321 -26.87 0.06 -35.00
N PHE A 322 -26.41 -0.33 -33.81
CA PHE A 322 -25.02 -0.34 -33.39
C PHE A 322 -24.47 -1.75 -33.32
N GLU A 323 -23.14 -1.87 -33.27
CA GLU A 323 -22.49 -3.16 -33.09
C GLU A 323 -22.87 -3.78 -31.75
N VAL A 324 -23.13 -5.09 -31.76
CA VAL A 324 -23.34 -5.90 -30.56
C VAL A 324 -22.25 -6.95 -30.48
N THR A 325 -21.61 -7.03 -29.32
CA THR A 325 -20.58 -8.01 -28.99
C THR A 325 -20.89 -8.65 -27.66
N VAL A 326 -20.10 -9.65 -27.26
CA VAL A 326 -20.18 -10.27 -25.94
C VAL A 326 -18.86 -10.11 -25.20
N GLY A 327 -18.95 -9.82 -23.91
CA GLY A 327 -17.83 -9.88 -22.99
C GLY A 327 -17.80 -11.26 -22.32
N ASP A 328 -16.62 -11.80 -22.05
CA ASP A 328 -16.51 -12.87 -21.07
C ASP A 328 -16.49 -12.29 -19.64
N VAL A 329 -16.55 -13.16 -18.64
CA VAL A 329 -16.51 -12.76 -17.22
C VAL A 329 -15.21 -12.02 -16.89
N GLN A 330 -14.09 -12.41 -17.51
CA GLN A 330 -12.78 -11.81 -17.25
C GLN A 330 -12.73 -10.35 -17.68
N VAL A 331 -13.35 -9.99 -18.81
CA VAL A 331 -13.40 -8.61 -19.31
C VAL A 331 -14.17 -7.70 -18.37
N VAL A 332 -15.34 -8.15 -17.88
CA VAL A 332 -16.17 -7.36 -16.97
C VAL A 332 -15.46 -7.18 -15.62
N GLU A 333 -14.87 -8.24 -15.08
CA GLU A 333 -14.08 -8.16 -13.85
C GLU A 333 -12.86 -7.27 -14.02
N ALA A 334 -12.13 -7.39 -15.13
CA ALA A 334 -10.94 -6.58 -15.39
C ALA A 334 -11.29 -5.10 -15.61
N LEU A 335 -12.40 -4.77 -16.28
CA LEU A 335 -12.91 -3.39 -16.36
C LEU A 335 -13.29 -2.85 -14.98
N ASN A 336 -13.86 -3.69 -14.12
CA ASN A 336 -14.17 -3.33 -12.75
C ASN A 336 -12.91 -3.09 -11.90
N VAL A 337 -11.84 -3.87 -12.11
CA VAL A 337 -10.52 -3.60 -11.50
C VAL A 337 -9.92 -2.30 -12.05
N PHE A 338 -9.98 -2.11 -13.36
CA PHE A 338 -9.43 -0.95 -14.06
C PHE A 338 -10.05 0.36 -13.58
N GLN A 339 -11.38 0.48 -13.56
CA GLN A 339 -12.06 1.71 -13.08
C GLN A 339 -11.74 2.02 -11.61
N ARG A 340 -11.58 0.98 -10.77
CA ARG A 340 -11.25 1.14 -9.33
C ARG A 340 -9.85 1.66 -9.09
N ALA A 341 -8.96 1.55 -10.07
CA ALA A 341 -7.62 2.12 -9.99
C ALA A 341 -7.64 3.65 -10.04
N PHE A 342 -8.65 4.24 -10.68
CA PHE A 342 -8.79 5.70 -10.84
C PHE A 342 -9.80 6.31 -9.88
N ILE A 343 -10.71 5.51 -9.31
CA ILE A 343 -11.78 5.98 -8.43
C ILE A 343 -11.53 5.55 -6.97
N GLY A 344 -11.29 6.53 -6.09
CA GLY A 344 -10.95 6.28 -4.69
C GLY A 344 -12.06 5.61 -3.86
N ARG A 345 -13.34 5.83 -4.21
CA ARG A 345 -14.48 5.11 -3.64
C ARG A 345 -14.87 3.97 -4.58
N GLN A 346 -14.55 2.74 -4.17
CA GLN A 346 -14.69 1.57 -5.02
C GLN A 346 -16.11 1.00 -4.91
N SER A 347 -16.96 1.31 -5.88
CA SER A 347 -18.19 0.57 -6.18
C SER A 347 -17.96 -0.41 -7.32
N ASP A 348 -18.75 -1.48 -7.39
CA ASP A 348 -18.84 -2.30 -8.61
C ASP A 348 -19.50 -1.51 -9.73
N LEU A 349 -19.24 -1.90 -10.99
CA LEU A 349 -19.91 -1.36 -12.16
C LEU A 349 -21.40 -1.78 -12.15
N PRO A 350 -22.36 -0.83 -12.10
CA PRO A 350 -23.78 -1.15 -12.28
C PRO A 350 -24.08 -1.46 -13.76
N LEU A 351 -25.30 -1.91 -14.06
CA LEU A 351 -25.80 -1.98 -15.43
C LEU A 351 -26.89 -0.93 -15.69
N PRO A 352 -26.82 -0.18 -16.80
CA PRO A 352 -25.70 -0.14 -17.75
C PRO A 352 -24.46 0.54 -17.15
N SER A 353 -23.30 0.31 -17.74
CA SER A 353 -22.09 1.12 -17.53
C SER A 353 -21.41 1.32 -18.86
N SER A 354 -20.99 2.55 -19.16
CA SER A 354 -20.38 2.87 -20.45
C SER A 354 -19.05 3.59 -20.29
N PHE A 355 -18.18 3.45 -21.29
CA PHE A 355 -16.81 3.93 -21.31
C PHE A 355 -16.59 4.69 -22.61
N LEU A 356 -16.22 5.97 -22.51
CA LEU A 356 -15.88 6.79 -23.66
C LEU A 356 -14.36 6.78 -23.85
N ILE A 357 -13.92 6.17 -24.94
CA ILE A 357 -12.52 5.92 -25.28
C ILE A 357 -12.15 6.73 -26.52
N ASP A 358 -10.99 7.38 -26.55
CA ASP A 358 -10.53 8.11 -27.74
C ASP A 358 -9.98 7.18 -28.85
N ALA A 359 -9.62 7.78 -29.98
CA ALA A 359 -9.05 7.07 -31.12
C ALA A 359 -7.69 6.40 -30.82
N GLU A 360 -6.99 6.83 -29.77
CA GLU A 360 -5.74 6.24 -29.31
C GLU A 360 -5.94 5.10 -28.28
N GLY A 361 -7.20 4.75 -27.96
CA GLY A 361 -7.51 3.69 -27.01
C GLY A 361 -7.41 4.12 -25.53
N ARG A 362 -7.48 5.43 -25.24
CA ARG A 362 -7.46 5.96 -23.88
C ARG A 362 -8.88 6.27 -23.39
N LEU A 363 -9.22 5.75 -22.22
CA LEU A 363 -10.46 6.02 -21.52
C LEU A 363 -10.50 7.46 -21.01
N ALA A 364 -11.48 8.24 -21.45
CA ALA A 364 -11.69 9.62 -21.02
C ALA A 364 -12.81 9.76 -19.98
N VAL A 365 -13.93 9.05 -20.17
CA VAL A 365 -15.12 9.19 -19.32
C VAL A 365 -15.72 7.83 -18.98
N ILE A 366 -16.13 7.65 -17.73
CA ILE A 366 -16.85 6.48 -17.23
C ILE A 366 -18.25 6.92 -16.81
N TYR A 367 -19.27 6.23 -17.31
CA TYR A 367 -20.65 6.37 -16.90
C TYR A 367 -21.05 5.12 -16.13
N LYS A 368 -21.50 5.28 -14.89
CA LYS A 368 -22.02 4.20 -14.05
C LYS A 368 -23.52 4.39 -13.92
N GLY A 369 -24.31 3.60 -14.64
CA GLY A 369 -25.75 3.78 -14.80
C GLY A 369 -26.11 4.48 -16.11
N PRO A 370 -27.41 4.68 -16.40
CA PRO A 370 -27.88 5.26 -17.66
C PRO A 370 -27.28 6.63 -17.98
N VAL A 371 -26.95 6.89 -19.25
CA VAL A 371 -26.53 8.21 -19.73
C VAL A 371 -27.24 8.59 -21.02
N SER A 372 -27.73 9.84 -21.07
CA SER A 372 -28.40 10.37 -22.26
C SER A 372 -27.42 10.54 -23.44
N ALA A 373 -27.89 10.35 -24.67
CA ALA A 373 -27.06 10.58 -25.87
C ALA A 373 -26.49 12.01 -25.92
N ALA A 374 -27.29 13.01 -25.50
CA ALA A 374 -26.85 14.41 -25.47
C ALA A 374 -25.62 14.63 -24.57
N GLN A 375 -25.58 14.00 -23.39
CA GLN A 375 -24.41 14.07 -22.50
C GLN A 375 -23.19 13.39 -23.13
N VAL A 376 -23.37 12.23 -23.77
CA VAL A 376 -22.28 11.53 -24.45
C VAL A 376 -21.70 12.37 -25.59
N VAL A 377 -22.56 13.02 -26.39
CA VAL A 377 -22.15 13.92 -27.47
C VAL A 377 -21.41 15.14 -26.94
N ASP A 378 -21.82 15.69 -25.78
CA ASP A 378 -21.09 16.78 -25.14
C ASP A 378 -19.70 16.33 -24.67
N ASP A 379 -19.63 15.15 -24.05
CA ASP A 379 -18.39 14.55 -23.54
C ASP A 379 -17.43 14.10 -24.65
N ALA A 380 -17.94 13.81 -25.84
CA ALA A 380 -17.12 13.54 -27.03
C ALA A 380 -16.16 14.69 -27.35
N LYS A 381 -16.48 15.92 -26.92
CA LYS A 381 -15.59 17.08 -27.07
C LYS A 381 -14.30 16.95 -26.27
N LEU A 382 -14.31 16.15 -25.19
CA LEU A 382 -13.14 15.89 -24.34
C LEU A 382 -12.14 14.92 -25.01
N LEU A 383 -12.57 14.16 -26.02
CA LEU A 383 -11.70 13.22 -26.73
C LEU A 383 -10.62 13.99 -27.51
N GLY A 384 -9.36 13.72 -27.16
CA GLY A 384 -8.19 14.42 -27.72
C GLY A 384 -8.09 15.89 -27.35
N ALA A 385 -8.86 16.37 -26.37
CA ALA A 385 -8.82 17.75 -25.93
C ALA A 385 -7.54 18.06 -25.14
N ASP A 386 -7.20 19.35 -25.05
CA ASP A 386 -6.12 19.80 -24.18
C ASP A 386 -6.48 19.61 -22.69
N ARG A 387 -5.46 19.64 -21.84
CA ARG A 387 -5.58 19.36 -20.42
C ARG A 387 -6.50 20.34 -19.68
N GLU A 388 -6.53 21.63 -20.06
CA GLU A 388 -7.39 22.62 -19.40
C GLU A 388 -8.86 22.35 -19.71
N THR A 389 -9.15 21.99 -20.96
CA THR A 389 -10.50 21.55 -21.37
C THR A 389 -10.94 20.30 -20.60
N ILE A 390 -10.07 19.30 -20.46
CA ILE A 390 -10.36 18.08 -19.68
C ILE A 390 -10.63 18.42 -18.21
N PHE A 391 -9.79 19.27 -17.61
CA PHE A 391 -9.95 19.70 -16.22
C PHE A 391 -11.26 20.45 -15.99
N ALA A 392 -11.61 21.38 -16.88
CA ALA A 392 -12.89 22.08 -16.82
C ALA A 392 -14.09 21.11 -16.91
N GLY A 393 -13.99 20.07 -17.74
CA GLY A 393 -15.03 19.04 -17.88
C GLY A 393 -15.14 18.06 -16.70
N ALA A 394 -14.07 17.90 -15.92
CA ALA A 394 -13.99 16.96 -14.79
C ALA A 394 -14.48 17.54 -13.46
N ILE A 395 -14.50 18.86 -13.30
CA ILE A 395 -14.95 19.50 -12.06
C ILE A 395 -16.39 20.00 -12.23
N PRO A 396 -17.34 19.54 -11.39
CA PRO A 396 -18.74 19.96 -11.50
C PRO A 396 -19.01 21.35 -10.89
N PHE A 397 -17.98 22.08 -10.46
CA PHE A 397 -18.08 23.39 -9.83
C PHE A 397 -16.96 24.31 -10.31
N GLY A 398 -17.25 25.61 -10.39
CA GLY A 398 -16.23 26.62 -10.70
C GLY A 398 -15.20 26.76 -9.59
N GLY A 399 -13.98 27.20 -9.93
CA GLY A 399 -12.91 27.43 -8.96
C GLY A 399 -11.62 27.89 -9.61
N GLN A 400 -10.60 28.12 -8.78
CA GLN A 400 -9.22 28.34 -9.20
C GLN A 400 -8.34 27.28 -8.55
N TRP A 401 -7.44 26.70 -9.32
CA TRP A 401 -6.45 25.76 -8.81
C TRP A 401 -5.34 26.52 -8.07
N LEU A 402 -5.10 26.16 -6.81
CA LEU A 402 -3.92 26.62 -6.07
C LEU A 402 -2.67 25.86 -6.53
N GLU A 403 -2.83 24.56 -6.78
CA GLU A 403 -1.85 23.67 -7.38
C GLU A 403 -2.58 22.80 -8.41
N ARG A 404 -1.91 22.48 -9.52
CA ARG A 404 -2.47 21.58 -10.54
C ARG A 404 -2.46 20.14 -10.01
N PRO A 405 -3.52 19.34 -10.22
CA PRO A 405 -3.49 17.93 -9.86
C PRO A 405 -2.33 17.20 -10.56
N PRO A 406 -1.61 16.32 -9.84
CA PRO A 406 -0.56 15.53 -10.44
C PRO A 406 -1.12 14.61 -11.53
N VAL A 407 -0.27 14.27 -12.49
CA VAL A 407 -0.54 13.32 -13.58
C VAL A 407 -0.73 11.93 -12.97
N THR A 408 -1.91 11.34 -13.15
CA THR A 408 -2.19 9.99 -12.64
C THR A 408 -1.59 8.94 -13.58
N SER A 409 -0.59 8.21 -13.09
CA SER A 409 0.03 7.11 -13.84
C SER A 409 -0.90 5.90 -14.02
N GLY A 410 -0.84 5.29 -15.20
CA GLY A 410 -1.43 3.97 -15.45
C GLY A 410 -0.87 2.87 -14.54
N ARG A 411 0.26 3.10 -13.85
CA ARG A 411 0.84 2.18 -12.86
C ARG A 411 -0.17 1.69 -11.82
N MET A 412 -1.08 2.57 -11.37
CA MET A 412 -2.09 2.19 -10.38
C MET A 412 -3.02 1.08 -10.87
N ALA A 413 -3.34 1.07 -12.17
CA ALA A 413 -4.15 0.01 -12.76
C ALA A 413 -3.34 -1.29 -12.89
N ALA A 414 -2.06 -1.23 -13.26
CA ALA A 414 -1.19 -2.42 -13.27
C ALA A 414 -1.07 -3.06 -11.86
N VAL A 415 -0.87 -2.25 -10.82
CA VAL A 415 -0.87 -2.72 -9.41
C VAL A 415 -2.21 -3.33 -9.03
N ALA A 416 -3.33 -2.69 -9.38
CA ALA A 416 -4.66 -3.21 -9.09
C ALA A 416 -4.90 -4.59 -9.74
N PHE A 417 -4.41 -4.82 -10.96
CA PHE A 417 -4.49 -6.14 -11.60
C PHE A 417 -3.68 -7.20 -10.84
N ILE A 418 -2.48 -6.88 -10.37
CA ILE A 418 -1.64 -7.81 -9.57
C ILE A 418 -2.35 -8.18 -8.26
N GLU A 419 -2.88 -7.19 -7.55
CA GLU A 419 -3.58 -7.39 -6.26
C GLU A 419 -4.84 -8.27 -6.37
N GLN A 420 -5.38 -8.41 -7.58
CA GLN A 420 -6.56 -9.23 -7.88
C GLN A 420 -6.20 -10.52 -8.64
N GLY A 421 -4.91 -10.79 -8.86
CA GLY A 421 -4.41 -12.02 -9.48
C GLY A 421 -4.36 -12.00 -11.01
N TYR A 422 -4.72 -10.91 -11.68
CA TYR A 422 -4.65 -10.76 -13.14
C TYR A 422 -3.23 -10.41 -13.62
N THR A 423 -2.25 -11.25 -13.25
CA THR A 423 -0.81 -10.99 -13.48
C THR A 423 -0.45 -10.88 -14.96
N THR A 424 -1.09 -11.64 -15.85
CA THR A 424 -0.87 -11.53 -17.30
C THR A 424 -1.36 -10.20 -17.85
N ILE A 425 -2.54 -9.72 -17.43
CA ILE A 425 -3.05 -8.39 -17.82
C ILE A 425 -2.11 -7.31 -17.28
N ALA A 426 -1.68 -7.43 -16.02
CA ALA A 426 -0.75 -6.48 -15.41
C ALA A 426 0.59 -6.38 -16.16
N GLU A 427 1.18 -7.52 -16.55
CA GLU A 427 2.43 -7.57 -17.30
C GLU A 427 2.30 -6.85 -18.64
N GLN A 428 1.32 -7.23 -19.44
CA GLN A 428 1.14 -6.67 -20.78
C GLN A 428 0.75 -5.20 -20.71
N TYR A 429 -0.10 -4.82 -19.76
CA TYR A 429 -0.45 -3.43 -19.54
C TYR A 429 0.76 -2.58 -19.15
N ALA A 430 1.65 -3.07 -18.28
CA ALA A 430 2.88 -2.38 -17.95
C ALA A 430 3.81 -2.22 -19.18
N ARG A 431 3.91 -3.25 -20.05
CA ARG A 431 4.64 -3.15 -21.32
C ARG A 431 4.02 -2.12 -22.26
N GLN A 432 2.70 -2.10 -22.37
CA GLN A 432 1.94 -1.15 -23.18
C GLN A 432 2.19 0.31 -22.73
N LEU A 433 2.19 0.55 -21.40
CA LEU A 433 2.54 1.85 -20.83
C LEU A 433 3.99 2.27 -21.13
N LEU A 434 4.95 1.34 -21.03
CA LEU A 434 6.35 1.63 -21.33
C LEU A 434 6.59 1.94 -22.82
N GLN A 435 5.86 1.29 -23.73
CA GLN A 435 5.94 1.56 -25.17
C GLN A 435 5.42 2.96 -25.52
N THR A 436 4.27 3.33 -24.95
CA THR A 436 3.64 4.65 -25.18
C THR A 436 4.41 5.80 -24.54
N SER A 437 5.11 5.54 -23.43
CA SER A 437 5.98 6.53 -22.78
C SER A 437 7.21 6.91 -23.63
N GLY A 438 7.64 6.06 -24.57
CA GLY A 438 8.76 6.31 -25.47
C GLY A 438 8.45 7.19 -26.67
N SER A 439 7.17 7.39 -27.01
CA SER A 439 6.74 8.26 -28.10
C SER A 439 6.52 9.69 -27.60
N ARG A 440 7.41 10.61 -27.97
CA ARG A 440 7.26 12.05 -27.68
C ARG A 440 5.99 12.60 -28.33
N ASP A 441 5.04 13.07 -27.54
CA ASP A 441 3.93 13.91 -28.02
C ASP A 441 4.46 15.33 -28.34
N PRO A 442 4.39 15.80 -29.61
CA PRO A 442 4.88 17.11 -30.01
C PRO A 442 4.11 18.30 -29.41
N SER A 443 2.88 18.10 -28.93
CA SER A 443 2.03 19.17 -28.38
C SER A 443 2.53 19.67 -27.01
N VAL A 444 3.12 18.77 -26.22
CA VAL A 444 3.67 19.01 -24.87
C VAL A 444 4.92 19.90 -24.89
N ALA A 445 5.64 19.92 -26.01
CA ALA A 445 6.83 20.77 -26.18
C ALA A 445 6.49 22.27 -26.29
N SER A 446 5.25 22.62 -26.62
CA SER A 446 4.84 24.03 -26.82
C SER A 446 4.49 24.75 -25.51
N ASP A 447 4.00 24.03 -24.49
CA ASP A 447 3.63 24.60 -23.18
C ASP A 447 4.86 24.93 -22.32
N ALA A 448 5.96 24.18 -22.46
CA ALA A 448 7.20 24.41 -21.74
C ALA A 448 7.93 25.71 -22.17
N ALA A 449 7.58 26.27 -23.34
CA ALA A 449 8.26 27.43 -23.92
C ALA A 449 7.77 28.78 -23.35
N ASN A 450 6.60 28.83 -22.71
CA ASN A 450 5.96 30.10 -22.31
C ASN A 450 6.03 30.42 -20.80
N ASP A 451 6.45 29.48 -19.93
CA ASP A 451 6.59 29.74 -18.48
C ASP A 451 7.63 28.79 -17.81
N PRO A 452 8.87 29.26 -17.55
CA PRO A 452 9.93 28.42 -16.99
C PRO A 452 9.71 28.00 -15.52
N ALA A 453 8.79 28.66 -14.79
CA ALA A 453 8.41 28.22 -13.44
C ALA A 453 7.42 27.02 -13.46
N ASN A 454 6.80 26.76 -14.61
CA ASN A 454 5.82 25.69 -14.85
C ASN A 454 6.36 24.53 -15.71
N ALA A 455 7.55 24.69 -16.32
CA ALA A 455 8.18 23.66 -17.16
C ALA A 455 8.45 22.34 -16.41
N ALA A 456 8.56 22.38 -15.07
CA ALA A 456 8.69 21.19 -14.24
C ALA A 456 7.38 20.37 -14.11
N ASN A 457 6.21 20.98 -14.38
CA ASN A 457 4.90 20.32 -14.24
C ASN A 457 4.20 20.07 -15.59
N ALA A 458 4.76 20.58 -16.70
CA ALA A 458 4.12 20.59 -18.01
C ALA A 458 4.46 19.36 -18.88
N THR A 459 5.39 18.50 -18.48
CA THR A 459 5.63 17.25 -19.21
C THR A 459 4.57 16.21 -18.82
N ALA A 460 3.60 15.97 -19.69
CA ALA A 460 2.87 14.70 -19.74
C ALA A 460 3.76 13.54 -20.27
N ALA A 461 5.07 13.64 -20.03
CA ALA A 461 5.95 12.48 -20.01
C ALA A 461 5.74 11.83 -18.64
N VAL A 462 5.64 10.50 -18.62
CA VAL A 462 5.90 9.72 -17.41
C VAL A 462 7.18 10.30 -16.80
N GLU A 463 7.07 10.90 -15.60
CA GLU A 463 8.26 11.44 -14.95
C GLU A 463 9.32 10.32 -14.91
N PRO A 464 10.63 10.63 -14.98
CA PRO A 464 11.67 9.61 -14.91
C PRO A 464 11.42 8.59 -13.79
N ASP A 465 10.89 9.05 -12.66
CA ASP A 465 10.47 8.24 -11.51
C ASP A 465 9.31 7.27 -11.80
N ASP A 466 8.35 7.63 -12.64
CA ASP A 466 7.24 6.75 -13.00
C ASP A 466 7.66 5.68 -14.04
N THR A 467 8.64 5.98 -14.91
CA THR A 467 9.23 4.97 -15.81
C THR A 467 10.03 3.95 -14.99
N VAL A 468 10.83 4.43 -14.04
CA VAL A 468 11.56 3.58 -13.08
C VAL A 468 10.56 2.71 -12.31
N SER A 469 9.48 3.29 -11.81
CA SER A 469 8.45 2.58 -11.06
C SER A 469 7.71 1.53 -11.89
N LEU A 470 7.39 1.82 -13.16
CA LEU A 470 6.77 0.86 -14.08
C LEU A 470 7.71 -0.29 -14.43
N ARG A 471 9.00 -0.02 -14.66
CA ARG A 471 10.01 -1.05 -14.91
C ARG A 471 10.24 -1.92 -13.67
N HIS A 472 10.29 -1.33 -12.49
CA HIS A 472 10.35 -2.06 -11.22
C HIS A 472 9.14 -2.98 -11.06
N LEU A 473 7.92 -2.47 -11.30
CA LEU A 473 6.69 -3.27 -11.24
C LEU A 473 6.72 -4.44 -12.24
N LEU A 474 7.09 -4.17 -13.50
CA LEU A 474 7.17 -5.20 -14.54
C LEU A 474 8.23 -6.26 -14.18
N GLY A 475 9.39 -5.84 -13.66
CA GLY A 475 10.41 -6.78 -13.19
C GLY A 475 9.90 -7.68 -12.07
N ALA A 476 9.13 -7.14 -11.12
CA ALA A 476 8.55 -7.93 -10.03
C ALA A 476 7.53 -8.96 -10.56
N VAL A 477 6.66 -8.55 -11.49
CA VAL A 477 5.69 -9.47 -12.14
C VAL A 477 6.41 -10.59 -12.89
N LEU A 478 7.49 -10.28 -13.63
CA LEU A 478 8.28 -11.28 -14.34
C LEU A 478 9.01 -12.23 -13.39
N PHE A 479 9.54 -11.73 -12.28
CA PHE A 479 10.17 -12.53 -11.24
C PHE A 479 9.20 -13.56 -10.64
N ASP A 480 7.97 -13.14 -10.31
CA ASP A 480 6.93 -14.02 -9.77
C ASP A 480 6.52 -15.10 -10.78
N ARG A 481 6.54 -14.78 -12.08
CA ARG A 481 6.33 -15.73 -13.19
C ARG A 481 7.54 -16.61 -13.50
N GLN A 482 8.63 -16.47 -12.75
CA GLN A 482 9.90 -17.16 -12.94
C GLN A 482 10.65 -16.81 -14.23
N ASP A 483 10.28 -15.72 -14.90
CA ASP A 483 11.07 -15.14 -15.98
C ASP A 483 12.15 -14.21 -15.40
N PHE A 484 13.16 -14.83 -14.78
CA PHE A 484 14.25 -14.10 -14.13
C PHE A 484 15.10 -13.30 -15.12
N ALA A 485 15.21 -13.77 -16.37
CA ALA A 485 15.95 -13.07 -17.42
C ALA A 485 15.24 -11.76 -17.81
N GLY A 486 13.93 -11.82 -18.05
CA GLY A 486 13.11 -10.63 -18.30
C GLY A 486 13.07 -9.69 -17.10
N ALA A 487 12.95 -10.21 -15.88
CA ALA A 487 12.99 -9.41 -14.66
C ALA A 487 14.30 -8.63 -14.52
N ARG A 488 15.45 -9.31 -14.73
CA ARG A 488 16.78 -8.70 -14.70
C ARG A 488 16.90 -7.57 -15.71
N GLU A 489 16.43 -7.77 -16.95
CA GLU A 489 16.45 -6.73 -17.99
C GLU A 489 15.69 -5.47 -17.54
N GLN A 490 14.49 -5.63 -16.98
CA GLN A 490 13.70 -4.49 -16.55
C GLN A 490 14.33 -3.75 -15.37
N TYR A 491 14.94 -4.46 -14.41
CA TYR A 491 15.64 -3.83 -13.29
C TYR A 491 16.91 -3.09 -13.73
N LEU A 492 17.66 -3.63 -14.71
CA LEU A 492 18.81 -2.92 -15.29
C LEU A 492 18.37 -1.63 -15.97
N LEU A 493 17.33 -1.68 -16.81
CA LEU A 493 16.76 -0.49 -17.46
C LEU A 493 16.22 0.53 -16.46
N ALA A 494 15.70 0.08 -15.30
CA ALA A 494 15.29 0.98 -14.22
C ALA A 494 16.49 1.65 -13.53
N LEU A 495 17.59 0.92 -13.30
CA LEU A 495 18.82 1.46 -12.70
C LEU A 495 19.61 2.37 -13.65
N GLU A 496 19.48 2.21 -14.97
CA GLU A 496 20.02 3.17 -15.93
C GLU A 496 19.42 4.57 -15.74
N LEU A 497 18.13 4.64 -15.39
CA LEU A 497 17.41 5.89 -15.14
C LEU A 497 17.59 6.39 -13.71
N ALA A 498 17.62 5.49 -12.73
CA ALA A 498 17.79 5.81 -11.31
C ALA A 498 18.90 4.95 -10.68
N PRO A 499 20.19 5.30 -10.87
CA PRO A 499 21.31 4.48 -10.40
C PRO A 499 21.34 4.26 -8.88
N HIS A 500 20.80 5.19 -8.10
CA HIS A 500 20.76 5.15 -6.64
C HIS A 500 19.46 4.55 -6.09
N ASN A 501 18.60 3.97 -6.93
CA ASN A 501 17.38 3.33 -6.46
C ASN A 501 17.70 2.01 -5.73
N ARG A 502 17.63 2.05 -4.40
CA ARG A 502 17.97 0.92 -3.54
C ARG A 502 17.06 -0.28 -3.73
N ASP A 503 15.75 -0.06 -3.80
CA ASP A 503 14.76 -1.13 -3.90
C ASP A 503 14.96 -1.94 -5.18
N VAL A 504 15.09 -1.24 -6.32
CA VAL A 504 15.36 -1.89 -7.63
C VAL A 504 16.69 -2.65 -7.60
N ARG A 505 17.72 -2.07 -6.98
CA ARG A 505 19.05 -2.71 -6.88
C ARG A 505 19.01 -3.98 -6.02
N GLN A 506 18.23 -3.98 -4.95
CA GLN A 506 18.04 -5.15 -4.10
C GLN A 506 17.29 -6.26 -4.85
N GLU A 507 16.22 -5.92 -5.57
CA GLU A 507 15.49 -6.89 -6.39
C GLU A 507 16.32 -7.44 -7.56
N LEU A 508 17.19 -6.61 -8.16
CA LEU A 508 18.17 -7.06 -9.15
C LEU A 508 19.17 -8.06 -8.55
N ALA A 509 19.74 -7.76 -7.38
CA ALA A 509 20.66 -8.67 -6.70
C ALA A 509 20.00 -10.04 -6.46
N ARG A 510 18.77 -10.05 -5.92
CA ARG A 510 17.97 -11.27 -5.72
C ARG A 510 17.71 -12.02 -7.03
N THR A 511 17.42 -11.30 -8.11
CA THR A 511 17.19 -11.87 -9.44
C THR A 511 18.44 -12.53 -10.00
N CYS A 512 19.61 -11.89 -9.86
CA CYS A 512 20.89 -12.48 -10.23
C CYS A 512 21.18 -13.78 -9.47
N LEU A 513 20.76 -13.92 -8.20
CA LEU A 513 20.88 -15.17 -7.46
C LEU A 513 20.04 -16.30 -8.04
N ARG A 514 18.83 -16.00 -8.53
CA ARG A 514 17.98 -16.99 -9.20
C ARG A 514 18.55 -17.44 -10.54
N LEU A 515 19.38 -16.62 -11.17
CA LEU A 515 20.11 -16.90 -12.40
C LEU A 515 21.51 -17.52 -12.18
N ASP A 516 21.89 -17.84 -10.93
CA ASP A 516 23.24 -18.26 -10.54
C ASP A 516 24.36 -17.27 -10.96
N GLN A 517 24.02 -15.99 -11.17
CA GLN A 517 24.94 -14.90 -11.52
C GLN A 517 25.56 -14.27 -10.27
N PHE A 518 26.29 -15.08 -9.49
CA PHE A 518 26.78 -14.66 -8.16
C PHE A 518 27.70 -13.43 -8.21
N ALA A 519 28.55 -13.30 -9.23
CA ALA A 519 29.47 -12.18 -9.37
C ALA A 519 28.76 -10.83 -9.49
N GLU A 520 27.71 -10.78 -10.31
CA GLU A 520 26.87 -9.60 -10.50
C GLU A 520 26.06 -9.30 -9.23
N ALA A 521 25.48 -10.33 -8.60
CA ALA A 521 24.75 -10.18 -7.34
C ALA A 521 25.63 -9.55 -6.23
N SER A 522 26.87 -10.03 -6.05
CA SER A 522 27.82 -9.46 -5.07
C SER A 522 28.14 -7.99 -5.37
N GLN A 523 28.28 -7.61 -6.64
CA GLN A 523 28.53 -6.21 -7.01
C GLN A 523 27.38 -5.29 -6.60
N HIS A 524 26.13 -5.71 -6.86
CA HIS A 524 24.96 -4.91 -6.47
C HIS A 524 24.82 -4.79 -4.94
N LEU A 525 25.07 -5.87 -4.18
CA LEU A 525 25.05 -5.81 -2.72
C LEU A 525 26.15 -4.92 -2.14
N ASN A 526 27.36 -4.94 -2.72
CA ASN A 526 28.44 -4.06 -2.26
C ASN A 526 28.06 -2.57 -2.38
N VAL A 527 27.41 -2.17 -3.48
CA VAL A 527 26.90 -0.79 -3.63
C VAL A 527 25.87 -0.46 -2.54
N LEU A 528 24.94 -1.38 -2.24
CA LEU A 528 23.96 -1.16 -1.16
C LEU A 528 24.61 -1.03 0.23
N LEU A 529 25.71 -1.75 0.46
CA LEU A 529 26.49 -1.75 1.69
C LEU A 529 27.40 -0.52 1.83
N GLU A 530 27.89 0.06 0.73
CA GLU A 530 28.59 1.36 0.75
C GLU A 530 27.68 2.47 1.27
N GLU A 531 26.41 2.44 0.88
CA GLU A 531 25.39 3.40 1.34
C GLU A 531 24.88 3.08 2.76
N GLN A 532 24.75 1.79 3.13
CA GLN A 532 24.25 1.35 4.44
C GLN A 532 25.16 0.27 5.08
N PRO A 533 26.33 0.66 5.60
CA PRO A 533 27.31 -0.28 6.14
C PRO A 533 26.87 -0.96 7.45
N ALA A 534 25.76 -0.50 8.04
CA ALA A 534 25.18 -1.01 9.28
C ALA A 534 24.04 -2.02 9.05
N ASP A 535 23.73 -2.38 7.80
CA ASP A 535 22.69 -3.37 7.49
C ASP A 535 23.23 -4.80 7.67
N SER A 536 22.85 -5.44 8.77
CA SER A 536 23.23 -6.82 9.09
C SER A 536 22.74 -7.84 8.05
N GLU A 537 21.59 -7.62 7.42
CA GLU A 537 20.99 -8.57 6.49
C GLU A 537 21.72 -8.59 5.15
N LEU A 538 22.07 -7.42 4.63
CA LEU A 538 22.88 -7.31 3.40
C LEU A 538 24.27 -7.96 3.56
N TRP A 539 24.91 -7.81 4.73
CA TRP A 539 26.18 -8.50 5.02
C TRP A 539 26.02 -10.02 5.07
N ALA A 540 24.92 -10.53 5.63
CA ALA A 540 24.64 -11.97 5.64
C ALA A 540 24.37 -12.51 4.23
N GLU A 541 23.59 -11.77 3.42
CA GLU A 541 23.31 -12.13 2.04
C GLU A 541 24.59 -12.17 1.19
N LEU A 542 25.45 -11.15 1.30
CA LEU A 542 26.76 -11.13 0.64
C LEU A 542 27.63 -12.33 1.03
N GLY A 543 27.68 -12.67 2.33
CA GLY A 543 28.42 -13.82 2.82
C GLY A 543 27.96 -15.15 2.20
N ARG A 544 26.65 -15.37 2.07
CA ARG A 544 26.09 -16.56 1.40
C ARG A 544 26.47 -16.63 -0.08
N ILE A 545 26.47 -15.50 -0.77
CA ILE A 545 26.83 -15.44 -2.20
C ILE A 545 28.31 -15.77 -2.37
N GLN A 546 29.16 -15.23 -1.51
CA GLN A 546 30.60 -15.51 -1.52
C GLN A 546 30.89 -16.99 -1.27
N LEU A 547 30.12 -17.67 -0.40
CA LEU A 547 30.20 -19.13 -0.25
C LEU A 547 29.86 -19.87 -1.54
N ARG A 548 28.83 -19.43 -2.30
CA ARG A 548 28.48 -20.01 -3.61
C ARG A 548 29.54 -19.75 -4.69
N GLN A 549 30.31 -18.67 -4.55
CA GLN A 549 31.48 -18.35 -5.38
C GLN A 549 32.75 -19.10 -4.97
N ALA A 550 32.69 -19.90 -3.90
CA ALA A 550 33.84 -20.55 -3.26
C ALA A 550 34.90 -19.58 -2.67
N ASP A 551 34.58 -18.29 -2.51
CA ASP A 551 35.43 -17.32 -1.79
C ASP A 551 35.14 -17.39 -0.29
N ARG A 552 35.66 -18.44 0.34
CA ARG A 552 35.45 -18.71 1.77
C ARG A 552 35.99 -17.61 2.67
N SER A 553 37.12 -17.00 2.30
CA SER A 553 37.75 -15.90 3.04
C SER A 553 36.84 -14.68 3.13
N ALA A 554 36.33 -14.21 1.99
CA ALA A 554 35.45 -13.06 1.97
C ALA A 554 34.11 -13.36 2.66
N ALA A 555 33.57 -14.56 2.46
CA ALA A 555 32.35 -15.01 3.12
C ALA A 555 32.44 -14.93 4.65
N ILE A 556 33.52 -15.44 5.23
CA ILE A 556 33.76 -15.42 6.68
C ILE A 556 33.77 -13.97 7.19
N ALA A 557 34.47 -13.06 6.50
CA ALA A 557 34.51 -11.65 6.88
C ALA A 557 33.12 -10.99 6.83
N SER A 558 32.35 -11.22 5.77
CA SER A 558 30.99 -10.69 5.61
C SER A 558 30.02 -11.21 6.68
N LEU A 559 30.04 -12.52 6.95
CA LEU A 559 29.20 -13.15 7.97
C LEU A 559 29.58 -12.66 9.39
N GLN A 560 30.87 -12.51 9.69
CA GLN A 560 31.32 -11.92 10.94
C GLN A 560 30.83 -10.47 11.08
N ARG A 561 30.90 -9.68 10.00
CA ARG A 561 30.42 -8.30 10.01
C ARG A 561 28.91 -8.23 10.27
N SER A 562 28.13 -9.12 9.66
CA SER A 562 26.69 -9.25 9.94
C SER A 562 26.40 -9.50 11.43
N LEU A 563 27.15 -10.43 12.05
CA LEU A 563 26.98 -10.81 13.45
C LEU A 563 27.45 -9.75 14.45
N GLN A 564 28.42 -8.90 14.08
CA GLN A 564 28.80 -7.73 14.88
C GLN A 564 27.67 -6.71 14.98
N LEU A 565 26.83 -6.61 13.93
CA LEU A 565 25.72 -5.66 13.86
C LEU A 565 24.47 -6.21 14.55
N LYS A 566 24.14 -7.49 14.35
CA LYS A 566 22.97 -8.14 14.95
C LYS A 566 23.27 -9.61 15.22
N SER A 567 23.06 -10.05 16.47
CA SER A 567 23.18 -11.47 16.82
C SER A 567 22.07 -12.28 16.15
N ARG A 568 22.47 -13.32 15.41
CA ARG A 568 21.60 -14.14 14.57
C ARG A 568 22.07 -15.61 14.58
N PRO A 569 21.35 -16.54 15.23
CA PRO A 569 21.78 -17.93 15.32
C PRO A 569 21.93 -18.62 13.95
N ASP A 570 21.06 -18.27 12.99
CA ASP A 570 21.08 -18.76 11.61
C ASP A 570 22.37 -18.36 10.88
N VAL A 571 22.74 -17.07 10.93
CA VAL A 571 23.97 -16.55 10.30
C VAL A 571 25.21 -17.10 11.01
N ARG A 572 25.16 -17.28 12.34
CA ARG A 572 26.27 -17.87 13.09
C ARG A 572 26.50 -19.34 12.74
N PHE A 573 25.44 -20.08 12.43
CA PHE A 573 25.57 -21.45 11.94
C PHE A 573 26.20 -21.49 10.55
N GLU A 574 25.82 -20.58 9.65
CA GLU A 574 26.46 -20.42 8.34
C GLU A 574 27.96 -20.08 8.48
N LEU A 575 28.31 -19.17 9.39
CA LEU A 575 29.71 -18.83 9.71
C LEU A 575 30.49 -20.05 10.22
N ALA A 576 29.90 -20.85 11.11
CA ALA A 576 30.54 -22.06 11.63
C ALA A 576 30.86 -23.08 10.53
N ASN A 577 29.93 -23.28 9.58
CA ASN A 577 30.18 -24.13 8.41
C ASN A 577 31.28 -23.55 7.52
N ALA A 578 31.27 -22.23 7.27
CA ALA A 578 32.28 -21.55 6.46
C ALA A 578 33.69 -21.65 7.07
N LEU A 579 33.81 -21.45 8.39
CA LEU A 579 35.07 -21.59 9.14
C LEU A 579 35.61 -23.02 9.08
N ARG A 580 34.75 -24.03 9.27
CA ARG A 580 35.12 -25.45 9.14
C ARG A 580 35.64 -25.74 7.73
N ASP A 581 34.91 -25.33 6.69
CA ASP A 581 35.28 -25.57 5.29
C ASP A 581 36.56 -24.83 4.89
N HIS A 582 36.91 -23.76 5.61
CA HIS A 582 38.17 -23.04 5.48
C HIS A 582 39.27 -23.53 6.46
N LYS A 583 39.04 -24.66 7.15
CA LYS A 583 39.95 -25.33 8.10
C LYS A 583 40.31 -24.48 9.33
N GLN A 584 39.50 -23.49 9.66
CA GLN A 584 39.61 -22.68 10.89
C GLN A 584 38.81 -23.35 12.02
N TYR A 585 39.24 -24.54 12.42
CA TYR A 585 38.44 -25.42 13.26
C TYR A 585 38.19 -24.89 14.69
N ALA A 586 39.17 -24.21 15.29
CA ALA A 586 39.01 -23.63 16.64
C ALA A 586 37.89 -22.59 16.69
N ASP A 587 37.85 -21.69 15.71
CA ASP A 587 36.81 -20.67 15.59
C ASP A 587 35.45 -21.29 15.22
N ALA A 588 35.46 -22.31 14.35
CA ALA A 588 34.26 -23.06 13.99
C ALA A 588 33.62 -23.74 15.21
N GLU A 589 34.42 -24.37 16.08
CA GLU A 589 33.95 -24.99 17.32
C GLU A 589 33.27 -23.97 18.24
N VAL A 590 33.90 -22.81 18.45
CA VAL A 590 33.31 -21.73 19.26
C VAL A 590 31.96 -21.30 18.69
N ALA A 591 31.88 -21.11 17.38
CA ALA A 591 30.65 -20.72 16.70
C ALA A 591 29.55 -21.80 16.82
N TYR A 592 29.85 -23.08 16.58
CA TYR A 592 28.89 -24.18 16.76
C TYR A 592 28.38 -24.27 18.19
N ARG A 593 29.26 -24.16 19.20
CA ARG A 593 28.87 -24.22 20.61
C ARG A 593 27.98 -23.03 21.01
N GLN A 594 28.21 -21.85 20.45
CA GLN A 594 27.34 -20.69 20.65
C GLN A 594 25.95 -20.92 20.04
N VAL A 595 25.88 -21.37 18.78
CA VAL A 595 24.60 -21.71 18.13
C VAL A 595 23.84 -22.75 18.94
N MET A 596 24.51 -23.80 19.42
CA MET A 596 23.90 -24.87 20.20
C MET A 596 23.28 -24.39 21.52
N ARG A 597 23.85 -23.35 22.16
CA ARG A 597 23.27 -22.74 23.38
C ARG A 597 22.00 -21.94 23.08
N GLU A 598 21.93 -21.32 21.91
CA GLU A 598 20.79 -20.49 21.50
C GLU A 598 19.67 -21.33 20.88
N VAL A 599 20.02 -22.24 19.97
CA VAL A 599 19.10 -23.10 19.22
C VAL A 599 19.67 -24.53 19.17
N PRO A 600 19.35 -25.38 20.15
CA PRO A 600 19.70 -26.80 20.12
C PRO A 600 19.08 -27.47 18.90
N SER A 601 19.91 -28.00 17.99
CA SER A 601 19.45 -28.68 16.78
C SER A 601 20.31 -29.91 16.48
N PRO A 602 19.70 -31.03 16.06
CA PRO A 602 20.45 -32.23 15.68
C PRO A 602 21.43 -31.97 14.53
N VAL A 603 21.15 -30.98 13.66
CA VAL A 603 22.05 -30.60 12.55
C VAL A 603 23.32 -29.93 13.06
N VAL A 604 23.20 -29.06 14.07
CA VAL A 604 24.35 -28.36 14.68
C VAL A 604 25.23 -29.36 15.42
N LEU A 605 24.62 -30.24 16.22
CA LEU A 605 25.30 -31.33 16.91
C LEU A 605 26.05 -32.23 15.93
N ASN A 606 25.39 -32.62 14.84
CA ASN A 606 25.98 -33.44 13.79
C ASN A 606 27.21 -32.78 13.16
N ASN A 607 27.11 -31.51 12.75
CA ASN A 607 28.22 -30.84 12.06
C ASN A 607 29.42 -30.62 12.97
N LEU A 608 29.20 -30.33 14.26
CA LEU A 608 30.28 -30.23 15.25
C LEU A 608 30.91 -31.61 15.53
N ALA A 609 30.09 -32.66 15.69
CA ALA A 609 30.56 -34.02 15.91
C ALA A 609 31.41 -34.52 14.73
N TRP A 610 30.96 -34.25 13.50
CA TRP A 610 31.71 -34.55 12.28
C TRP A 610 33.10 -33.90 12.32
N MET A 611 33.15 -32.58 12.55
CA MET A 611 34.42 -31.85 12.63
C MET A 611 35.37 -32.43 13.70
N LEU A 612 34.88 -32.71 14.90
CA LEU A 612 35.70 -33.28 15.99
C LEU A 612 36.17 -34.71 15.69
N ALA A 613 35.46 -35.46 14.85
CA ALA A 613 35.87 -36.80 14.42
C ALA A 613 36.89 -36.77 13.27
N THR A 614 36.71 -35.87 12.29
CA THR A 614 37.36 -35.96 10.98
C THR A 614 38.39 -34.87 10.69
N ALA A 615 38.50 -33.82 11.53
CA ALA A 615 39.41 -32.69 11.28
C ALA A 615 40.83 -33.13 10.90
N ALA A 616 41.43 -32.39 9.96
CA ALA A 616 42.79 -32.62 9.48
C ALA A 616 43.82 -32.43 10.60
N ASP A 617 43.60 -31.41 11.43
CA ASP A 617 44.43 -31.06 12.58
C ASP A 617 44.19 -32.01 13.76
N GLU A 618 45.27 -32.48 14.38
CA GLU A 618 45.19 -33.40 15.51
C GLU A 618 44.71 -32.73 16.80
N GLY A 619 45.05 -31.46 17.01
CA GLY A 619 44.65 -30.70 18.20
C GLY A 619 43.14 -30.45 18.31
N THR A 620 42.46 -30.42 17.17
CA THR A 620 41.00 -30.27 17.05
C THR A 620 40.25 -31.58 17.31
N ARG A 621 40.85 -32.72 16.96
CA ARG A 621 40.14 -34.01 17.02
C ARG A 621 39.89 -34.43 18.46
N ASN A 622 38.65 -34.79 18.74
CA ASN A 622 38.23 -35.31 20.04
C ASN A 622 37.15 -36.38 19.87
N ALA A 623 37.57 -37.63 19.82
CA ALA A 623 36.68 -38.75 19.53
C ALA A 623 35.60 -38.95 20.62
N GLU A 624 35.95 -38.76 21.90
CA GLU A 624 35.01 -38.88 23.02
C GLU A 624 33.88 -37.85 22.91
N GLN A 625 34.22 -36.58 22.67
CA GLN A 625 33.22 -35.53 22.49
C GLN A 625 32.44 -35.69 21.19
N ALA A 626 33.08 -36.15 20.11
CA ALA A 626 32.43 -36.43 18.84
C ALA A 626 31.35 -37.51 19.00
N ILE A 627 31.63 -38.59 19.72
CA ILE A 627 30.66 -39.66 20.01
C ILE A 627 29.49 -39.09 20.80
N ALA A 628 29.74 -38.39 21.91
CA ALA A 628 28.67 -37.84 22.75
C ALA A 628 27.71 -36.92 21.98
N LEU A 629 28.26 -36.04 21.13
CA LEU A 629 27.46 -35.12 20.31
C LEU A 629 26.70 -35.85 19.19
N ALA A 630 27.33 -36.82 18.52
CA ALA A 630 26.69 -37.60 17.45
C ALA A 630 25.59 -38.52 18.00
N GLU A 631 25.80 -39.12 19.17
CA GLU A 631 24.79 -39.93 19.86
C GLU A 631 23.59 -39.07 20.25
N GLN A 632 23.82 -37.86 20.79
CA GLN A 632 22.75 -36.93 21.11
C GLN A 632 21.96 -36.52 19.85
N ALA A 633 22.65 -36.26 18.73
CA ALA A 633 22.01 -35.96 17.45
C ALA A 633 21.19 -37.15 16.92
N ALA A 634 21.74 -38.35 17.01
CA ALA A 634 21.08 -39.58 16.58
C ALA A 634 19.83 -39.86 17.44
N LEU A 635 19.93 -39.75 18.77
CA LEU A 635 18.79 -39.92 19.67
C LEU A 635 17.69 -38.88 19.41
N SER A 636 18.07 -37.62 19.18
CA SER A 636 17.13 -36.54 18.90
C SER A 636 16.33 -36.76 17.61
N THR A 637 16.92 -37.48 16.64
CA THR A 637 16.23 -37.88 15.40
C THR A 637 15.65 -39.29 15.47
N ARG A 638 15.67 -39.93 16.65
CA ARG A 638 15.29 -41.35 16.85
C ARG A 638 16.01 -42.30 15.88
N ARG A 639 17.28 -42.00 15.59
CA ARG A 639 18.15 -42.66 14.61
C ARG A 639 17.57 -42.65 13.19
N GLY A 640 16.68 -41.71 12.88
CA GLY A 640 15.97 -41.60 11.61
C GLY A 640 16.68 -40.81 10.52
N SER A 641 17.98 -40.48 10.68
CA SER A 641 18.77 -39.75 9.67
C SER A 641 20.05 -40.49 9.30
N ALA A 642 20.14 -40.94 8.05
CA ALA A 642 21.31 -41.66 7.52
C ALA A 642 22.60 -40.83 7.63
N LYS A 643 22.52 -39.51 7.38
CA LYS A 643 23.65 -38.58 7.51
C LYS A 643 24.18 -38.48 8.95
N ILE A 644 23.28 -38.47 9.94
CA ILE A 644 23.66 -38.42 11.35
C ILE A 644 24.28 -39.74 11.82
N LEU A 645 23.70 -40.86 11.39
CA LEU A 645 24.29 -42.18 11.66
C LEU A 645 25.66 -42.35 11.01
N GLY A 646 25.85 -41.84 9.79
CA GLY A 646 27.16 -41.79 9.14
C GLY A 646 28.20 -40.99 9.93
N THR A 647 27.78 -39.89 10.55
CA THR A 647 28.65 -39.09 11.43
C THR A 647 28.96 -39.80 12.75
N LEU A 648 27.96 -40.45 13.36
CA LEU A 648 28.17 -41.27 14.55
C LEU A 648 29.15 -42.41 14.29
N ALA A 649 29.05 -43.09 13.15
CA ALA A 649 30.01 -44.10 12.76
C ALA A 649 31.43 -43.52 12.59
N ALA A 650 31.56 -42.34 11.98
CA ALA A 650 32.85 -41.66 11.85
C ALA A 650 33.47 -41.32 13.22
N ALA A 651 32.66 -40.90 14.20
CA ALA A 651 33.11 -40.64 15.56
C ALA A 651 33.62 -41.91 16.27
N HIS A 652 32.88 -43.03 16.17
CA HIS A 652 33.34 -44.32 16.72
C HIS A 652 34.60 -44.83 16.01
N ALA A 653 34.72 -44.69 14.69
CA ALA A 653 35.93 -45.04 13.95
C ALA A 653 37.13 -44.18 14.38
N ALA A 654 36.93 -42.89 14.65
CA ALA A 654 37.96 -42.01 15.18
C ALA A 654 38.43 -42.42 16.59
N ASN A 655 37.58 -43.08 17.38
CA ASN A 655 37.91 -43.68 18.68
C ASN A 655 38.56 -45.07 18.59
N GLY A 656 38.74 -45.62 17.37
CA GLY A 656 39.28 -46.96 17.15
C GLY A 656 38.24 -48.09 17.21
N GLU A 657 36.95 -47.78 17.37
CA GLU A 657 35.86 -48.73 17.50
C GLU A 657 35.29 -49.15 16.13
N PHE A 658 36.16 -49.64 15.25
CA PHE A 658 35.85 -49.92 13.84
C PHE A 658 34.70 -50.92 13.65
N GLU A 659 34.62 -51.96 14.48
CA GLU A 659 33.53 -52.96 14.39
C GLU A 659 32.16 -52.38 14.69
N LEU A 660 32.08 -51.43 15.63
CA LEU A 660 30.84 -50.72 15.94
C LEU A 660 30.51 -49.70 14.85
N ALA A 661 31.52 -48.97 14.36
CA ALA A 661 31.36 -48.02 13.25
C ALA A 661 30.81 -48.70 11.97
N VAL A 662 31.29 -49.90 11.63
CA VAL A 662 30.77 -50.67 10.48
C VAL A 662 29.31 -51.05 10.67
N ARG A 663 28.90 -51.51 11.85
CA ARG A 663 27.48 -51.83 12.13
C ARG A 663 26.58 -50.61 12.05
N ILE A 664 27.03 -49.45 12.53
CA ILE A 664 26.28 -48.19 12.44
C ILE A 664 26.19 -47.73 10.98
N LEU A 665 27.22 -47.95 10.16
CA LEU A 665 27.14 -47.68 8.72
C LEU A 665 26.21 -48.64 7.98
N ASP A 666 26.13 -49.92 8.36
CA ASP A 666 25.14 -50.85 7.79
C ASP A 666 23.71 -50.32 8.03
N GLU A 667 23.42 -49.84 9.24
CA GLU A 667 22.15 -49.18 9.57
C GLU A 667 21.94 -47.90 8.75
N ALA A 668 22.96 -47.05 8.63
CA ALA A 668 22.89 -45.81 7.86
C ALA A 668 22.63 -46.04 6.36
N ILE A 669 23.25 -47.08 5.78
CA ILE A 669 23.09 -47.44 4.36
C ILE A 669 21.68 -47.94 4.10
N LEU A 670 21.16 -48.86 4.92
CA LEU A 670 19.79 -49.35 4.79
C LEU A 670 18.77 -48.21 4.88
N LEU A 671 19.02 -47.24 5.75
CA LEU A 671 18.19 -46.06 5.87
C LEU A 671 18.31 -45.11 4.66
N ALA A 672 19.53 -44.91 4.16
CA ALA A 672 19.78 -44.10 2.96
C ALA A 672 19.11 -44.69 1.71
N GLU A 673 19.13 -46.01 1.53
CA GLU A 673 18.43 -46.68 0.41
C GLU A 673 16.92 -46.37 0.38
N GLN A 674 16.32 -46.13 1.55
CA GLN A 674 14.90 -45.82 1.68
C GLN A 674 14.59 -44.32 1.60
N GLN A 675 15.53 -43.46 2.02
CA GLN A 675 15.29 -42.03 2.20
C GLN A 675 16.01 -41.13 1.18
N ASP A 676 17.27 -41.44 0.87
CA ASP A 676 18.13 -40.65 0.00
C ASP A 676 19.26 -41.53 -0.57
N THR A 677 19.00 -42.07 -1.77
CA THR A 677 19.93 -42.98 -2.45
C THR A 677 21.24 -42.31 -2.86
N THR A 678 21.32 -40.96 -2.85
CA THR A 678 22.54 -40.23 -3.21
C THR A 678 23.65 -40.39 -2.17
N LEU A 679 23.31 -40.72 -0.91
CA LEU A 679 24.28 -40.92 0.17
C LEU A 679 24.90 -42.32 0.19
N VAL A 680 24.28 -43.30 -0.46
CA VAL A 680 24.70 -44.71 -0.44
C VAL A 680 26.15 -44.91 -0.91
N PRO A 681 26.62 -44.30 -2.02
CA PRO A 681 28.00 -44.46 -2.46
C PRO A 681 29.02 -43.98 -1.42
N GLU A 682 28.78 -42.81 -0.82
CA GLU A 682 29.68 -42.21 0.18
C GLU A 682 29.73 -43.03 1.48
N LEU A 683 28.59 -43.53 1.95
CA LEU A 683 28.51 -44.38 3.15
C LEU A 683 29.15 -45.76 2.91
N THR A 684 28.96 -46.34 1.73
CA THR A 684 29.55 -47.64 1.34
C THR A 684 31.07 -47.55 1.20
N SER A 685 31.58 -46.45 0.65
CA SER A 685 33.02 -46.16 0.58
C SER A 685 33.63 -46.10 1.98
N ARG A 686 33.04 -45.28 2.88
CA ARG A 686 33.49 -45.16 4.27
C ARG A 686 33.44 -46.50 5.02
N ARG A 687 32.41 -47.30 4.78
CA ARG A 687 32.29 -48.64 5.37
C ARG A 687 33.48 -49.53 4.99
N SER A 688 33.90 -49.48 3.73
CA SER A 688 35.05 -50.23 3.22
C SER A 688 36.36 -49.76 3.84
N GLU A 689 36.52 -48.44 4.06
CA GLU A 689 37.67 -47.88 4.80
C GLU A 689 37.71 -48.37 6.25
N TYR A 690 36.56 -48.41 6.93
CA TYR A 690 36.47 -48.80 8.34
C TYR A 690 36.76 -50.29 8.54
N GLN A 691 36.38 -51.14 7.58
CA GLN A 691 36.78 -52.56 7.56
C GLN A 691 38.30 -52.75 7.44
N GLN A 692 38.99 -51.80 6.78
CA GLN A 692 40.45 -51.76 6.70
C GLN A 692 41.09 -51.02 7.89
N ARG A 693 40.31 -50.69 8.93
CA ARG A 693 40.72 -49.94 10.12
C ARG A 693 41.32 -48.56 9.81
N ARG A 694 40.79 -47.88 8.79
CA ARG A 694 41.18 -46.51 8.42
C ARG A 694 40.07 -45.53 8.79
N ALA A 695 40.32 -44.62 9.72
CA ALA A 695 39.36 -43.59 10.07
C ALA A 695 39.30 -42.48 9.00
N THR A 696 38.11 -41.90 8.78
CA THR A 696 37.91 -40.80 7.82
C THR A 696 38.59 -39.51 8.30
N ARG A 697 39.20 -38.77 7.38
CA ARG A 697 39.88 -37.48 7.61
C ARG A 697 39.56 -36.48 6.50
N GLU A 698 39.44 -35.19 6.85
CA GLU A 698 39.20 -34.04 5.94
C GLU A 698 40.47 -33.35 5.40
#